data_AF-A0A7S4BKX7-F1
#
_entry.id   AF-A0A7S4BKX7-F1
#
_cell.length_a   1.000
_cell.length_b   1.000
_cell.length_c   1.000
_cell.angle_alpha   90.00
_cell.angle_beta   90.00
_cell.angle_gamma   90.00
#
_symmetry.space_group_name_H-M   'P 1'
#
loop_
_entity.id
_entity.type
_entity.pdbx_description
1 polymer ?
#
loop_
_entity_poly.entity_id
_entity_poly.type
_entity_poly.pdbx_seq_one_letter_code
_entity_poly.pdbx_strand_id
1 'polypeptide(L)'
;RRTMANEGLCWPVTSTDDKGEVRSTQDTGKRILEAALRAVDDEAADAVHRERGWRFKYKKHFVKSVEISAKSPENALKVAGAGLDYMYDHFEFIRDGQRHVLREALRIYKGGFGTGVVAGQKPKPDSFELGVPYNGTTLTGDALQAQLDKWVRLGVCELSCGAAISQVAQAKPWLDLSDRYFVLLGAGAAMGPLQVLLAHGANVIAVDLNLDKIWRRLIGLAKDSCGTLTFPLKEGCEQSRLSDDELYTAAGCNLFTQTPEIKNWLLTVHPGKQLCVGGYAYLMGDLFPRVALAMDVIIKELTEKRKASVAFLCTPTDCHLVPVGAYNAAKDNLRKAPLWQKMIGLLSMGKMCVKNSRRPVTTAAGETLYVCDALVSAQGPNYALAKRLQHWRAMLAREIGCVVSSNVAPSTRTQSVTQNKNFAYAYETMHNFKPYEIPGPETSNAVMTALLIYDLNTPMQNGNKLMPIANPQQIFSQGAFHGGTWRCGFTFDSIGVPAVLLYYVQNLVVKNYLIAYNAVQTVGWAAVLYMALQFYLGAEEGTAWDAYGRPLVTFQNLASLEVAHAALGLVRAPVTTTAVQVASRLAVVNLVDAYAELHGHWACFFIALAWSITEVVRYSWYALNLLAKPLGAHTWLRYSTFIVLYPMGVFGEMSLWVASLPLIANASLFGVSAASLVTYAVLPGYLPGLPTLYMYMLSQRAKVLGGKSRKNKEA
;
A
#
# COMPACT_ATOMS: atom_id res chain seq x y z
N ARG A 1 -4.77 28.93 -26.13
CA ARG A 1 -5.04 27.85 -25.14
C ARG A 1 -6.47 27.28 -25.21
N ARG A 2 -7.53 28.02 -25.62
CA ARG A 2 -8.88 27.46 -25.84
C ARG A 2 -9.08 26.72 -27.18
N THR A 3 -8.28 27.02 -28.20
CA THR A 3 -8.36 26.40 -29.54
C THR A 3 -7.84 24.96 -29.62
N MET A 4 -6.97 24.53 -28.68
CA MET A 4 -6.52 23.12 -28.55
C MET A 4 -7.42 22.26 -27.62
N ALA A 5 -8.49 22.82 -27.03
CA ALA A 5 -9.26 22.10 -26.01
C ALA A 5 -10.08 20.92 -26.57
N ASN A 6 -10.30 20.88 -27.89
CA ASN A 6 -11.16 19.93 -28.57
C ASN A 6 -10.45 19.18 -29.70
N GLU A 7 -9.13 18.99 -29.64
CA GLU A 7 -8.42 18.18 -30.65
C GLU A 7 -8.28 16.72 -30.18
N GLY A 8 -8.45 15.78 -31.11
CA GLY A 8 -8.43 14.35 -30.87
C GLY A 8 -9.72 13.80 -30.29
N LEU A 9 -9.60 12.73 -29.49
CA LEU A 9 -10.71 12.03 -28.87
C LEU A 9 -11.42 12.90 -27.80
N CYS A 10 -12.70 13.19 -28.01
CA CYS A 10 -13.51 14.09 -27.21
C CYS A 10 -14.84 13.44 -26.76
N TRP A 11 -15.35 13.89 -25.60
CA TRP A 11 -16.69 13.53 -25.11
C TRP A 11 -17.77 14.00 -26.10
N PRO A 12 -18.87 13.27 -26.31
CA PRO A 12 -19.98 13.73 -27.15
C PRO A 12 -20.55 15.07 -26.68
N VAL A 13 -21.13 15.81 -27.62
CA VAL A 13 -22.02 16.94 -27.31
C VAL A 13 -23.30 16.39 -26.69
N THR A 14 -23.61 16.80 -25.46
CA THR A 14 -24.79 16.35 -24.72
C THR A 14 -25.96 17.31 -24.83
N SER A 15 -25.67 18.59 -25.05
CA SER A 15 -26.64 19.67 -25.25
C SER A 15 -25.94 20.90 -25.84
N THR A 16 -26.72 21.90 -26.25
CA THR A 16 -26.23 23.22 -26.64
C THR A 16 -26.87 24.27 -25.75
N ASP A 17 -26.11 25.23 -25.25
CA ASP A 17 -26.59 26.38 -24.49
C ASP A 17 -26.12 27.71 -25.13
N ASP A 18 -26.49 28.84 -24.53
CA ASP A 18 -26.14 30.18 -25.03
C ASP A 18 -24.62 30.44 -25.12
N LYS A 19 -23.80 29.57 -24.49
CA LYS A 19 -22.33 29.62 -24.50
C LYS A 19 -21.70 28.59 -25.45
N GLY A 20 -22.52 27.81 -26.16
CA GLY A 20 -22.10 26.86 -27.18
C GLY A 20 -22.38 25.40 -26.82
N GLU A 21 -21.58 24.49 -27.37
CA GLU A 21 -21.73 23.06 -27.12
C GLU A 21 -21.32 22.68 -25.69
N VAL A 22 -22.17 21.90 -25.03
CA VAL A 22 -21.92 21.34 -23.71
C VAL A 22 -21.58 19.85 -23.85
N ARG A 23 -20.45 19.45 -23.25
CA ARG A 23 -19.96 18.05 -23.26
C ARG A 23 -19.95 17.48 -21.84
N SER A 24 -21.13 17.10 -21.34
CA SER A 24 -21.29 16.64 -19.96
C SER A 24 -20.76 15.22 -19.78
N THR A 25 -19.68 15.08 -19.01
CA THR A 25 -19.12 13.76 -18.65
C THR A 25 -20.06 12.95 -17.75
N GLN A 26 -20.85 13.62 -16.92
CA GLN A 26 -21.82 12.95 -16.04
C GLN A 26 -22.97 12.36 -16.85
N ASP A 27 -23.54 13.15 -17.77
CA ASP A 27 -24.64 12.68 -18.61
C ASP A 27 -24.17 11.59 -19.57
N THR A 28 -23.00 11.76 -20.19
CA THR A 28 -22.41 10.73 -21.05
C THR A 28 -22.14 9.44 -20.27
N GLY A 29 -21.51 9.52 -19.09
CA GLY A 29 -21.23 8.34 -18.26
C GLY A 29 -22.50 7.61 -17.81
N LYS A 30 -23.58 8.36 -17.54
CA LYS A 30 -24.90 7.80 -17.24
C LYS A 30 -25.47 7.05 -18.45
N ARG A 31 -25.47 7.68 -19.63
CA ARG A 31 -25.98 7.08 -20.88
C ARG A 31 -25.20 5.83 -21.32
N ILE A 32 -23.88 5.79 -21.09
CA ILE A 32 -23.08 4.58 -21.37
C ILE A 32 -23.53 3.41 -20.50
N LEU A 33 -23.70 3.62 -19.19
CA LEU A 33 -24.16 2.54 -18.30
C LEU A 33 -25.62 2.15 -18.58
N GLU A 34 -26.45 3.13 -18.92
CA GLU A 34 -27.82 2.89 -19.37
C GLU A 34 -27.83 1.97 -20.61
N ALA A 35 -27.09 2.32 -21.66
CA ALA A 35 -27.00 1.52 -22.88
C ALA A 35 -26.45 0.10 -22.62
N ALA A 36 -25.44 -0.01 -21.75
CA ALA A 36 -24.89 -1.30 -21.34
C ALA A 36 -25.94 -2.20 -20.66
N LEU A 37 -26.73 -1.64 -19.74
CA LEU A 37 -27.80 -2.37 -19.04
C LEU A 37 -29.00 -2.66 -19.94
N ARG A 38 -29.33 -1.74 -20.85
CA ARG A 38 -30.47 -1.85 -21.78
C ARG A 38 -30.39 -3.11 -22.65
N ALA A 39 -29.19 -3.61 -22.90
CA ALA A 39 -28.97 -4.85 -23.64
C ALA A 39 -29.56 -6.11 -22.97
N VAL A 40 -29.86 -6.07 -21.67
CA VAL A 40 -30.24 -7.26 -20.87
C VAL A 40 -31.29 -7.03 -19.79
N ASP A 41 -31.49 -5.80 -19.31
CA ASP A 41 -32.36 -5.48 -18.17
C ASP A 41 -32.90 -4.02 -18.28
N ASP A 42 -34.10 -3.87 -18.83
CA ASP A 42 -34.77 -2.58 -19.05
C ASP A 42 -35.05 -1.81 -17.76
N GLU A 43 -35.45 -2.52 -16.70
CA GLU A 43 -35.78 -1.90 -15.42
C GLU A 43 -34.52 -1.24 -14.80
N ALA A 44 -33.39 -1.94 -14.84
CA ALA A 44 -32.12 -1.41 -14.35
C ALA A 44 -31.62 -0.24 -15.21
N ALA A 45 -31.77 -0.31 -16.54
CA ALA A 45 -31.42 0.77 -17.44
C ALA A 45 -32.28 2.02 -17.19
N ASP A 46 -33.59 1.85 -17.01
CA ASP A 46 -34.51 2.94 -16.63
C ASP A 46 -34.18 3.55 -15.27
N ALA A 47 -33.74 2.72 -14.32
CA ALA A 47 -33.29 3.21 -13.01
C ALA A 47 -32.03 4.08 -13.13
N VAL A 48 -31.11 3.76 -14.06
CA VAL A 48 -29.97 4.62 -14.40
C VAL A 48 -30.44 5.92 -15.04
N HIS A 49 -31.31 5.83 -16.05
CA HIS A 49 -31.84 6.98 -16.78
C HIS A 49 -32.44 8.05 -15.85
N ARG A 50 -33.30 7.60 -14.92
CA ARG A 50 -34.02 8.44 -13.94
C ARG A 50 -33.16 9.00 -12.81
N GLU A 51 -31.89 8.58 -12.67
CA GLU A 51 -31.02 9.05 -11.58
C GLU A 51 -30.59 10.51 -11.77
N ARG A 52 -31.21 11.41 -11.02
CA ARG A 52 -30.89 12.85 -11.03
C ARG A 52 -29.58 13.19 -10.31
N GLY A 53 -29.15 12.36 -9.35
CA GLY A 53 -27.98 12.60 -8.50
C GLY A 53 -26.73 11.84 -8.91
N TRP A 54 -26.46 11.68 -10.22
CA TRP A 54 -25.44 10.77 -10.75
C TRP A 54 -24.08 10.91 -10.04
N ARG A 55 -23.59 12.13 -9.85
CA ARG A 55 -22.30 12.43 -9.19
C ARG A 55 -22.09 11.74 -7.84
N PHE A 56 -23.17 11.51 -7.09
CA PHE A 56 -23.14 10.95 -5.73
C PHE A 56 -23.77 9.55 -5.65
N LYS A 57 -24.66 9.22 -6.58
CA LYS A 57 -25.49 7.99 -6.53
C LYS A 57 -25.11 6.95 -7.59
N TYR A 58 -24.09 7.18 -8.41
CA TYR A 58 -23.67 6.23 -9.47
C TYR A 58 -23.30 4.83 -8.96
N LYS A 59 -22.72 4.71 -7.75
CA LYS A 59 -22.16 3.44 -7.25
C LYS A 59 -23.16 2.29 -7.28
N LYS A 60 -24.38 2.52 -6.81
CA LYS A 60 -25.43 1.49 -6.76
C LYS A 60 -25.74 0.91 -8.14
N HIS A 61 -25.61 1.73 -9.19
CA HIS A 61 -25.89 1.35 -10.56
C HIS A 61 -24.76 0.52 -11.17
N PHE A 62 -23.50 0.87 -10.88
CA PHE A 62 -22.35 0.03 -11.26
C PHE A 62 -22.38 -1.32 -10.53
N VAL A 63 -22.72 -1.34 -9.24
CA VAL A 63 -22.91 -2.58 -8.47
C VAL A 63 -24.03 -3.42 -9.09
N LYS A 64 -25.18 -2.81 -9.41
CA LYS A 64 -26.30 -3.49 -10.04
C LYS A 64 -25.93 -4.06 -11.42
N SER A 65 -25.12 -3.34 -12.22
CA SER A 65 -24.60 -3.83 -13.49
C SER A 65 -23.73 -5.08 -13.34
N VAL A 66 -22.89 -5.14 -12.30
CA VAL A 66 -22.13 -6.35 -11.96
C VAL A 66 -23.06 -7.49 -11.55
N GLU A 67 -24.03 -7.23 -10.66
CA GLU A 67 -25.01 -8.22 -10.22
C GLU A 67 -25.85 -8.79 -11.38
N ILE A 68 -26.27 -7.96 -12.34
CA ILE A 68 -27.01 -8.39 -13.54
C ILE A 68 -26.13 -9.23 -14.48
N SER A 69 -24.91 -8.78 -14.71
CA SER A 69 -23.93 -9.49 -15.52
C SER A 69 -23.55 -10.85 -14.90
N ALA A 70 -23.59 -10.96 -13.57
CA ALA A 70 -23.32 -12.21 -12.85
C ALA A 70 -24.42 -13.27 -13.06
N LYS A 71 -25.63 -12.88 -13.49
CA LYS A 71 -26.74 -13.83 -13.68
C LYS A 71 -26.49 -14.86 -14.79
N SER A 72 -25.76 -14.50 -15.85
CA SER A 72 -25.40 -15.42 -16.94
C SER A 72 -24.16 -14.93 -17.71
N PRO A 73 -23.38 -15.82 -18.36
CA PRO A 73 -22.28 -15.43 -19.25
C PRO A 73 -22.72 -14.48 -20.36
N GLU A 74 -23.87 -14.77 -20.97
CA GLU A 74 -24.45 -13.97 -22.03
C GLU A 74 -24.72 -12.54 -21.57
N ASN A 75 -25.26 -12.36 -20.35
CA ASN A 75 -25.49 -11.03 -19.81
C ASN A 75 -24.19 -10.25 -19.67
N ALA A 76 -23.13 -10.88 -19.13
CA ALA A 76 -21.84 -10.22 -18.96
C ALA A 76 -21.26 -9.75 -20.30
N LEU A 77 -21.34 -10.57 -21.35
CA LEU A 77 -20.83 -10.24 -22.68
C LEU A 77 -21.68 -9.17 -23.38
N LYS A 78 -23.01 -9.26 -23.31
CA LYS A 78 -23.93 -8.27 -23.89
C LYS A 78 -23.78 -6.89 -23.25
N VAL A 79 -23.70 -6.82 -21.92
CA VAL A 79 -23.45 -5.57 -21.18
C VAL A 79 -22.11 -4.96 -21.58
N ALA A 80 -21.06 -5.78 -21.68
CA ALA A 80 -19.72 -5.33 -22.06
C ALA A 80 -19.68 -4.79 -23.50
N GLY A 81 -20.26 -5.51 -24.45
CA GLY A 81 -20.34 -5.12 -25.85
C GLY A 81 -21.12 -3.81 -26.02
N ALA A 82 -22.36 -3.76 -25.51
CA ALA A 82 -23.22 -2.59 -25.66
C ALA A 82 -22.64 -1.31 -25.04
N GLY A 83 -21.97 -1.42 -23.89
CA GLY A 83 -21.29 -0.28 -23.27
C GLY A 83 -20.14 0.27 -24.13
N LEU A 84 -19.30 -0.60 -24.69
CA LEU A 84 -18.19 -0.19 -25.56
C LEU A 84 -18.67 0.32 -26.93
N ASP A 85 -19.66 -0.34 -27.53
CA ASP A 85 -20.24 0.09 -28.80
C ASP A 85 -20.86 1.47 -28.69
N TYR A 86 -21.61 1.74 -27.61
CA TYR A 86 -22.13 3.09 -27.35
C TYR A 86 -21.00 4.12 -27.32
N MET A 87 -19.86 3.81 -26.68
CA MET A 87 -18.72 4.72 -26.66
C MET A 87 -18.12 4.94 -28.05
N TYR A 88 -17.98 3.90 -28.86
CA TYR A 88 -17.46 4.03 -30.24
C TYR A 88 -18.38 4.83 -31.16
N ASP A 89 -19.69 4.74 -30.94
CA ASP A 89 -20.71 5.36 -31.79
C ASP A 89 -21.04 6.79 -31.40
N HIS A 90 -20.63 7.23 -30.20
CA HIS A 90 -20.96 8.57 -29.69
C HIS A 90 -19.75 9.44 -29.36
N PHE A 91 -18.60 8.88 -29.00
CA PHE A 91 -17.41 9.72 -28.82
C PHE A 91 -17.00 10.33 -30.15
N GLU A 92 -16.53 11.58 -30.09
CA GLU A 92 -16.09 12.31 -31.28
C GLU A 92 -14.56 12.29 -31.36
N PHE A 93 -14.04 12.31 -32.58
CA PHE A 93 -12.64 12.56 -32.86
C PHE A 93 -12.55 13.79 -33.76
N ILE A 94 -11.84 14.82 -33.29
CA ILE A 94 -11.77 16.12 -33.96
C ILE A 94 -10.34 16.36 -34.42
N ARG A 95 -10.15 16.70 -35.69
CA ARG A 95 -8.83 17.06 -36.25
C ARG A 95 -9.00 18.08 -37.36
N ASP A 96 -8.15 19.10 -37.38
CA ASP A 96 -8.17 20.17 -38.38
C ASP A 96 -9.56 20.81 -38.57
N GLY A 97 -10.32 20.92 -37.48
CA GLY A 97 -11.69 21.43 -37.48
C GLY A 97 -12.77 20.45 -37.98
N GLN A 98 -12.37 19.31 -38.54
CA GLN A 98 -13.30 18.24 -38.93
C GLN A 98 -13.67 17.38 -37.74
N ARG A 99 -14.94 16.96 -37.70
CA ARG A 99 -15.51 16.12 -36.64
C ARG A 99 -16.00 14.82 -37.24
N HIS A 100 -15.56 13.71 -36.64
CA HIS A 100 -16.04 12.38 -36.96
C HIS A 100 -16.45 11.66 -35.68
N VAL A 101 -17.40 10.73 -35.79
CA VAL A 101 -17.60 9.75 -34.73
C VAL A 101 -16.33 8.88 -34.65
N LEU A 102 -15.95 8.45 -33.44
CA LEU A 102 -14.71 7.69 -33.20
C LEU A 102 -14.58 6.48 -34.13
N ARG A 103 -15.66 5.70 -34.30
CA ARG A 103 -15.66 4.55 -35.20
C ARG A 103 -15.29 4.90 -36.64
N GLU A 104 -15.72 6.05 -37.13
CA GLU A 104 -15.43 6.54 -38.48
C GLU A 104 -14.00 7.08 -38.58
N ALA A 105 -13.56 7.86 -37.59
CA ALA A 105 -12.23 8.45 -37.53
C ALA A 105 -11.12 7.38 -37.66
N LEU A 106 -11.31 6.22 -37.03
CA LEU A 106 -10.39 5.08 -37.11
C LEU A 106 -10.23 4.51 -38.54
N ARG A 107 -11.21 4.73 -39.40
CA ARG A 107 -11.18 4.31 -40.82
C ARG A 107 -10.59 5.41 -41.69
N ILE A 108 -10.88 6.68 -41.40
CA ILE A 108 -10.47 7.84 -42.19
C ILE A 108 -8.97 8.11 -42.04
N TYR A 109 -8.46 8.14 -40.82
CA TYR A 109 -7.05 8.51 -40.58
C TYR A 109 -6.11 7.30 -40.74
N LYS A 110 -5.23 7.39 -41.76
CA LYS A 110 -4.31 6.30 -42.18
C LYS A 110 -2.84 6.55 -41.87
N GLY A 111 -2.49 7.68 -41.25
CA GLY A 111 -1.11 8.02 -40.92
C GLY A 111 -0.42 6.99 -40.02
N GLY A 112 0.90 7.12 -39.89
CA GLY A 112 1.74 6.23 -39.12
C GLY A 112 2.88 6.95 -38.39
N PHE A 113 3.88 6.19 -37.99
CA PHE A 113 5.06 6.69 -37.29
C PHE A 113 6.33 6.09 -37.88
N GLY A 114 7.43 6.85 -37.81
CA GLY A 114 8.76 6.27 -37.87
C GLY A 114 8.99 5.38 -36.65
N THR A 115 10.00 4.51 -36.67
CA THR A 115 10.28 3.60 -35.55
C THR A 115 11.69 3.81 -35.03
N GLY A 116 11.79 4.10 -33.73
CA GLY A 116 13.04 4.11 -32.99
C GLY A 116 13.23 2.79 -32.23
N VAL A 117 14.45 2.29 -32.17
CA VAL A 117 14.86 1.10 -31.44
C VAL A 117 16.14 1.38 -30.64
N VAL A 118 16.12 1.03 -29.36
CA VAL A 118 17.29 1.10 -28.47
C VAL A 118 17.45 -0.24 -27.78
N ALA A 119 18.57 -0.92 -28.04
CA ALA A 119 18.97 -2.12 -27.31
C ALA A 119 19.63 -1.74 -25.98
N GLY A 120 19.38 -2.54 -24.95
CA GLY A 120 20.05 -2.42 -23.66
C GLY A 120 21.53 -2.75 -23.75
N GLN A 121 22.31 -2.14 -22.86
CA GLN A 121 23.76 -2.23 -22.85
C GLN A 121 24.29 -3.19 -21.78
N LYS A 122 23.45 -3.62 -20.84
CA LYS A 122 23.84 -4.63 -19.86
C LYS A 122 23.83 -6.02 -20.49
N PRO A 123 24.82 -6.87 -20.19
CA PRO A 123 24.79 -8.25 -20.63
C PRO A 123 23.59 -8.96 -20.00
N LYS A 124 23.00 -9.87 -20.78
CA LYS A 124 21.99 -10.80 -20.28
C LYS A 124 22.64 -11.74 -19.25
N PRO A 125 22.05 -11.92 -18.05
CA PRO A 125 22.58 -12.88 -17.08
C PRO A 125 22.33 -14.32 -17.53
N ASP A 126 23.11 -15.27 -17.01
CA ASP A 126 22.95 -16.70 -17.29
C ASP A 126 21.61 -17.26 -16.79
N SER A 127 21.07 -16.66 -15.72
CA SER A 127 19.73 -16.97 -15.23
C SER A 127 19.08 -15.76 -14.59
N PHE A 128 17.76 -15.61 -14.77
CA PHE A 128 16.96 -14.59 -14.12
C PHE A 128 16.37 -15.10 -12.79
N GLU A 129 16.14 -14.17 -11.86
CA GLU A 129 15.50 -14.43 -10.58
C GLU A 129 14.42 -13.38 -10.31
N LEU A 130 13.26 -13.81 -9.81
CA LEU A 130 12.18 -12.91 -9.46
C LEU A 130 12.50 -12.16 -8.15
N GLY A 131 12.80 -10.88 -8.26
CA GLY A 131 12.95 -9.97 -7.12
C GLY A 131 11.69 -9.16 -6.85
N VAL A 132 11.19 -9.19 -5.61
CA VAL A 132 10.07 -8.34 -5.16
C VAL A 132 10.57 -7.34 -4.10
N PRO A 133 10.72 -6.04 -4.44
CA PRO A 133 11.02 -5.01 -3.47
C PRO A 133 9.92 -4.93 -2.41
N TYR A 134 10.27 -4.94 -1.13
CA TYR A 134 9.33 -4.86 -0.02
C TYR A 134 10.02 -4.34 1.26
N ASN A 135 9.47 -3.29 1.87
CA ASN A 135 9.97 -2.71 3.13
C ASN A 135 11.49 -2.40 3.16
N GLY A 136 12.04 -1.92 2.05
CA GLY A 136 13.45 -1.53 1.94
C GLY A 136 14.43 -2.67 1.64
N THR A 137 13.94 -3.90 1.45
CA THR A 137 14.73 -5.03 0.95
C THR A 137 14.13 -5.58 -0.33
N THR A 138 14.88 -6.39 -1.08
CA THR A 138 14.34 -7.15 -2.22
C THR A 138 14.21 -8.61 -1.78
N LEU A 139 13.00 -9.15 -1.86
CA LEU A 139 12.71 -10.53 -1.50
C LEU A 139 12.91 -11.44 -2.71
N THR A 140 13.62 -12.55 -2.50
CA THR A 140 13.85 -13.62 -3.47
C THR A 140 13.79 -14.98 -2.75
N GLY A 141 13.75 -16.09 -3.50
CA GLY A 141 13.77 -17.46 -2.96
C GLY A 141 12.82 -17.68 -1.77
N ASP A 142 13.34 -18.29 -0.70
CA ASP A 142 12.58 -18.63 0.51
C ASP A 142 12.00 -17.40 1.22
N ALA A 143 12.70 -16.25 1.17
CA ALA A 143 12.22 -15.01 1.79
C ALA A 143 10.98 -14.46 1.07
N LEU A 144 10.94 -14.59 -0.26
CA LEU A 144 9.75 -14.29 -1.04
C LEU A 144 8.62 -15.28 -0.72
N GLN A 145 8.90 -16.58 -0.68
CA GLN A 145 7.90 -17.60 -0.37
C GLN A 145 7.26 -17.37 1.01
N ALA A 146 8.06 -17.14 2.05
CA ALA A 146 7.57 -16.85 3.39
C ALA A 146 6.68 -15.59 3.44
N GLN A 147 6.99 -14.57 2.64
CA GLN A 147 6.17 -13.36 2.55
C GLN A 147 4.88 -13.60 1.76
N LEU A 148 4.89 -14.41 0.70
CA LEU A 148 3.67 -14.82 -0.03
C LEU A 148 2.73 -15.59 0.90
N ASP A 149 3.25 -16.58 1.65
CA ASP A 149 2.47 -17.35 2.62
C ASP A 149 1.87 -16.45 3.69
N LYS A 150 2.61 -15.42 4.12
CA LYS A 150 2.13 -14.42 5.07
C LYS A 150 1.00 -13.57 4.47
N TRP A 151 1.14 -13.08 3.25
CA TRP A 151 0.08 -12.30 2.58
C TRP A 151 -1.19 -13.12 2.38
N VAL A 152 -1.07 -14.39 1.93
CA VAL A 152 -2.20 -15.29 1.77
C VAL A 152 -2.87 -15.59 3.12
N ARG A 153 -2.09 -15.98 4.14
CA ARG A 153 -2.61 -16.32 5.48
C ARG A 153 -3.34 -15.16 6.14
N LEU A 154 -2.82 -13.94 5.99
CA LEU A 154 -3.47 -12.75 6.53
C LEU A 154 -4.71 -12.34 5.72
N GLY A 155 -4.89 -12.86 4.51
CA GLY A 155 -5.96 -12.45 3.60
C GLY A 155 -5.66 -11.13 2.90
N VAL A 156 -4.38 -10.80 2.74
CA VAL A 156 -3.95 -9.64 1.95
C VAL A 156 -4.18 -9.91 0.47
N CYS A 157 -3.90 -11.12 -0.01
CA CYS A 157 -4.17 -11.59 -1.37
C CYS A 157 -4.90 -12.95 -1.37
N GLU A 158 -5.42 -13.34 -2.52
CA GLU A 158 -6.02 -14.66 -2.72
C GLU A 158 -4.97 -15.76 -2.82
N LEU A 159 -5.34 -17.00 -2.46
CA LEU A 159 -4.44 -18.16 -2.52
C LEU A 159 -3.87 -18.37 -3.94
N SER A 160 -4.71 -18.17 -4.96
CA SER A 160 -4.30 -18.26 -6.37
C SER A 160 -3.25 -17.21 -6.76
N CYS A 161 -3.30 -16.01 -6.16
CA CYS A 161 -2.28 -14.98 -6.34
C CYS A 161 -0.92 -15.44 -5.79
N GLY A 162 -0.90 -15.92 -4.54
CA GLY A 162 0.33 -16.41 -3.91
C GLY A 162 0.94 -17.60 -4.66
N ALA A 163 0.10 -18.55 -5.08
CA ALA A 163 0.52 -19.72 -5.83
C ALA A 163 1.09 -19.36 -7.22
N ALA A 164 0.44 -18.44 -7.95
CA ALA A 164 0.91 -17.98 -9.26
C ALA A 164 2.31 -17.33 -9.17
N ILE A 165 2.52 -16.44 -8.20
CA ILE A 165 3.82 -15.78 -8.01
C ILE A 165 4.88 -16.78 -7.57
N SER A 166 4.53 -17.72 -6.68
CA SER A 166 5.43 -18.81 -6.26
C SER A 166 5.88 -19.67 -7.45
N GLN A 167 4.94 -20.02 -8.34
CA GLN A 167 5.24 -20.80 -9.54
C GLN A 167 6.17 -20.04 -10.50
N VAL A 168 5.95 -18.74 -10.70
CA VAL A 168 6.84 -17.90 -11.51
C VAL A 168 8.24 -17.80 -10.90
N ALA A 169 8.34 -17.67 -9.57
CA ALA A 169 9.63 -17.63 -8.88
C ALA A 169 10.42 -18.94 -9.03
N GLN A 170 9.73 -20.09 -9.12
CA GLN A 170 10.35 -21.41 -9.27
C GLN A 170 10.65 -21.75 -10.74
N ALA A 171 9.83 -21.29 -11.68
CA ALA A 171 9.96 -21.55 -13.11
C ALA A 171 10.95 -20.57 -13.77
N LYS A 172 12.25 -20.69 -13.46
CA LYS A 172 13.30 -19.79 -14.01
C LYS A 172 13.22 -19.55 -15.52
N PRO A 173 12.92 -20.52 -16.40
CA PRO A 173 12.79 -20.26 -17.84
C PRO A 173 11.68 -19.27 -18.20
N TRP A 174 10.65 -19.09 -17.36
CA TRP A 174 9.57 -18.13 -17.61
C TRP A 174 10.00 -16.67 -17.39
N LEU A 175 11.08 -16.47 -16.65
CA LEU A 175 11.64 -15.15 -16.36
C LEU A 175 12.53 -14.64 -17.49
N ASP A 176 12.95 -15.49 -18.42
CA ASP A 176 13.60 -15.04 -19.64
C ASP A 176 12.55 -14.54 -20.63
N LEU A 177 12.49 -13.22 -20.84
CA LEU A 177 11.49 -12.59 -21.70
C LEU A 177 12.08 -12.15 -23.05
N SER A 178 13.30 -12.56 -23.38
CA SER A 178 14.01 -12.11 -24.60
C SER A 178 13.28 -12.40 -25.91
N ASP A 179 12.37 -13.37 -25.93
CA ASP A 179 11.56 -13.73 -27.10
C ASP A 179 10.15 -13.10 -27.10
N ARG A 180 9.79 -12.36 -26.05
CA ARG A 180 8.45 -11.77 -25.86
C ARG A 180 8.40 -10.28 -26.16
N TYR A 181 7.26 -9.85 -26.71
CA TYR A 181 7.02 -8.50 -27.19
C TYR A 181 5.85 -7.86 -26.46
N PHE A 182 6.11 -6.77 -25.73
CA PHE A 182 5.13 -6.11 -24.85
C PHE A 182 4.85 -4.70 -25.33
N VAL A 183 3.62 -4.41 -25.72
CA VAL A 183 3.16 -3.05 -26.01
C VAL A 183 2.67 -2.41 -24.71
N LEU A 184 3.27 -1.29 -24.29
CA LEU A 184 2.86 -0.56 -23.10
C LEU A 184 2.21 0.77 -23.50
N LEU A 185 0.87 0.82 -23.44
CA LEU A 185 0.11 2.05 -23.62
C LEU A 185 0.16 2.87 -22.32
N GLY A 186 0.98 3.91 -22.29
CA GLY A 186 1.38 4.61 -21.07
C GLY A 186 2.65 4.01 -20.43
N ALA A 187 3.70 3.80 -21.22
CA ALA A 187 4.94 3.15 -20.80
C ALA A 187 5.62 3.81 -19.58
N GLY A 188 5.42 5.11 -19.40
CA GLY A 188 5.95 5.89 -18.30
C GLY A 188 5.08 5.89 -17.04
N ALA A 189 3.94 5.20 -17.03
CA ALA A 189 3.07 5.10 -15.87
C ALA A 189 3.80 4.49 -14.66
N ALA A 190 3.55 5.04 -13.46
CA ALA A 190 4.21 4.60 -12.22
C ALA A 190 3.94 3.13 -11.88
N MET A 191 2.77 2.61 -12.28
CA MET A 191 2.36 1.23 -12.04
C MET A 191 2.68 0.29 -13.23
N GLY A 192 3.33 0.78 -14.28
CA GLY A 192 3.62 -0.01 -15.47
C GLY A 192 4.78 -1.01 -15.26
N PRO A 193 4.80 -2.15 -15.97
CA PRO A 193 5.79 -3.21 -15.78
C PRO A 193 7.15 -2.95 -16.46
N LEU A 194 7.34 -1.76 -17.09
CA LEU A 194 8.48 -1.46 -17.97
C LEU A 194 9.84 -1.88 -17.40
N GLN A 195 10.16 -1.45 -16.17
CA GLN A 195 11.46 -1.73 -15.57
C GLN A 195 11.68 -3.22 -15.35
N VAL A 196 10.65 -3.93 -14.88
CA VAL A 196 10.73 -5.37 -14.63
C VAL A 196 10.89 -6.11 -15.96
N LEU A 197 10.12 -5.75 -16.99
CA LEU A 197 10.22 -6.36 -18.32
C LEU A 197 11.60 -6.17 -18.95
N LEU A 198 12.12 -4.94 -18.94
CA LEU A 198 13.45 -4.63 -19.47
C LEU A 198 14.58 -5.34 -18.69
N ALA A 199 14.46 -5.44 -17.37
CA ALA A 199 15.41 -6.16 -16.53
C ALA A 199 15.45 -7.67 -16.82
N HIS A 200 14.36 -8.22 -17.36
CA HIS A 200 14.20 -9.62 -17.78
C HIS A 200 14.42 -9.84 -19.29
N GLY A 201 15.02 -8.86 -19.97
CA GLY A 201 15.42 -8.96 -21.37
C GLY A 201 14.30 -8.76 -22.39
N ALA A 202 13.11 -8.32 -21.99
CA ALA A 202 11.96 -8.23 -22.88
C ALA A 202 12.12 -7.21 -24.03
N ASN A 203 11.38 -7.44 -25.12
CA ASN A 203 11.19 -6.44 -26.17
C ASN A 203 9.97 -5.58 -25.83
N VAL A 204 10.19 -4.34 -25.44
CA VAL A 204 9.12 -3.42 -25.02
C VAL A 204 8.85 -2.38 -26.11
N ILE A 205 7.61 -2.35 -26.63
CA ILE A 205 7.09 -1.33 -27.53
C ILE A 205 6.39 -0.27 -26.68
N ALA A 206 7.06 0.87 -26.47
CA ALA A 206 6.59 1.94 -25.61
C ALA A 206 5.74 2.97 -26.36
N VAL A 207 4.55 3.25 -25.82
CA VAL A 207 3.67 4.34 -26.25
C VAL A 207 3.51 5.31 -25.09
N ASP A 208 4.00 6.54 -25.25
CA ASP A 208 3.85 7.63 -24.29
C ASP A 208 3.97 9.00 -24.98
N LEU A 209 3.62 10.06 -24.25
CA LEU A 209 3.58 11.44 -24.72
C LEU A 209 4.91 11.87 -25.34
N ASN A 210 4.83 12.67 -26.41
CA ASN A 210 5.97 13.34 -27.03
C ASN A 210 6.47 14.48 -26.11
N LEU A 211 7.17 14.10 -25.04
CA LEU A 211 7.79 15.01 -24.07
C LEU A 211 9.22 14.53 -23.81
N ASP A 212 10.21 15.37 -24.09
CA ASP A 212 11.65 15.08 -23.97
C ASP A 212 12.01 14.37 -22.64
N LYS A 213 11.52 14.89 -21.51
CA LYS A 213 11.78 14.33 -20.17
C LYS A 213 11.32 12.86 -20.02
N ILE A 214 10.22 12.48 -20.67
CA ILE A 214 9.74 11.09 -20.65
C ILE A 214 10.74 10.22 -21.41
N TRP A 215 11.10 10.59 -22.63
CA TRP A 215 11.94 9.78 -23.50
C TRP A 215 13.38 9.67 -23.03
N ARG A 216 13.97 10.74 -22.46
CA ARG A 216 15.26 10.65 -21.75
C ARG A 216 15.24 9.56 -20.67
N ARG A 217 14.16 9.50 -19.89
CA ARG A 217 14.01 8.49 -18.84
C ARG A 217 13.78 7.10 -19.43
N LEU A 218 12.86 6.93 -20.38
CA LEU A 218 12.53 5.60 -20.93
C LEU A 218 13.71 4.98 -21.69
N ILE A 219 14.38 5.77 -22.54
CA ILE A 219 15.57 5.32 -23.28
C ILE A 219 16.74 5.09 -22.32
N GLY A 220 16.90 5.92 -21.28
CA GLY A 220 17.89 5.69 -20.22
C GLY A 220 17.67 4.35 -19.50
N LEU A 221 16.42 4.03 -19.13
CA LEU A 221 16.07 2.74 -18.52
C LEU A 221 16.35 1.55 -19.47
N ALA A 222 16.10 1.72 -20.77
CA ALA A 222 16.41 0.69 -21.75
C ALA A 222 17.91 0.46 -21.86
N LYS A 223 18.71 1.52 -22.03
CA LYS A 223 20.19 1.48 -22.06
C LYS A 223 20.74 0.79 -20.79
N ASP A 224 20.17 1.07 -19.62
CA ASP A 224 20.55 0.48 -18.33
C ASP A 224 19.96 -0.93 -18.06
N SER A 225 19.55 -1.66 -19.10
CA SER A 225 18.96 -3.01 -18.99
C SER A 225 19.56 -3.98 -20.01
N CYS A 226 19.07 -5.22 -20.03
CA CYS A 226 19.36 -6.21 -21.08
C CYS A 226 18.20 -6.36 -22.08
N GLY A 227 17.13 -5.57 -21.95
CA GLY A 227 15.97 -5.59 -22.85
C GLY A 227 16.08 -4.60 -24.00
N THR A 228 15.10 -4.60 -24.89
CA THR A 228 15.05 -3.70 -26.05
C THR A 228 13.82 -2.81 -25.97
N LEU A 229 13.99 -1.51 -26.25
CA LEU A 229 12.90 -0.54 -26.34
C LEU A 229 12.64 -0.15 -27.80
N THR A 230 11.41 -0.34 -28.26
CA THR A 230 10.90 0.16 -29.54
C THR A 230 9.90 1.29 -29.26
N PHE A 231 9.91 2.38 -30.02
CA PHE A 231 9.03 3.52 -29.78
C PHE A 231 8.73 4.30 -31.07
N PRO A 232 7.61 5.04 -31.14
CA PRO A 232 7.26 5.80 -32.32
C PRO A 232 8.13 7.07 -32.42
N LEU A 233 8.53 7.39 -33.63
CA LEU A 233 9.12 8.67 -34.01
C LEU A 233 8.11 9.44 -34.86
N LYS A 234 8.18 10.79 -34.81
CA LYS A 234 7.43 11.65 -35.73
C LYS A 234 7.55 11.15 -37.17
N GLU A 235 6.46 11.25 -37.92
CA GLU A 235 6.42 10.81 -39.31
C GLU A 235 7.54 11.46 -40.14
N GLY A 236 8.21 10.68 -40.97
CA GLY A 236 9.38 11.12 -41.76
C GLY A 236 10.72 11.15 -41.00
N CYS A 237 10.74 10.93 -39.67
CA CYS A 237 12.00 10.81 -38.94
C CYS A 237 12.60 9.40 -39.04
N GLU A 238 13.87 9.32 -39.46
CA GLU A 238 14.69 8.11 -39.43
C GLU A 238 15.69 8.21 -38.28
N GLN A 239 15.71 7.23 -37.37
CA GLN A 239 16.60 7.26 -36.20
C GLN A 239 18.08 7.44 -36.56
N SER A 240 18.55 6.85 -37.67
CA SER A 240 19.94 6.94 -38.13
C SER A 240 20.41 8.35 -38.45
N ARG A 241 19.48 9.31 -38.62
CA ARG A 241 19.76 10.71 -38.95
C ARG A 241 19.62 11.65 -37.76
N LEU A 242 19.32 11.13 -36.57
CA LEU A 242 19.08 11.94 -35.37
C LEU A 242 20.24 11.80 -34.39
N SER A 243 20.66 12.92 -33.81
CA SER A 243 21.45 12.90 -32.56
C SER A 243 20.60 12.40 -31.39
N ASP A 244 21.24 12.07 -30.26
CA ASP A 244 20.53 11.62 -29.06
C ASP A 244 19.48 12.64 -28.56
N ASP A 245 19.79 13.94 -28.58
CA ASP A 245 18.85 14.99 -28.13
C ASP A 245 17.68 15.21 -29.12
N GLU A 246 17.94 15.12 -30.41
CA GLU A 246 16.91 15.16 -31.45
C GLU A 246 16.00 13.94 -31.37
N LEU A 247 16.57 12.75 -31.06
CA LEU A 247 15.83 11.52 -30.86
C LEU A 247 14.81 11.66 -29.73
N TYR A 248 15.21 12.24 -28.58
CA TYR A 248 14.29 12.47 -27.45
C TYR A 248 13.14 13.42 -27.81
N THR A 249 13.40 14.40 -28.67
CA THR A 249 12.40 15.39 -29.13
C THR A 249 11.49 14.83 -30.24
N ALA A 250 12.00 13.89 -31.04
CA ALA A 250 11.25 13.22 -32.10
C ALA A 250 10.41 12.04 -31.58
N ALA A 251 10.77 11.48 -30.42
CA ALA A 251 10.13 10.30 -29.85
C ALA A 251 8.77 10.58 -29.21
N GLY A 252 7.86 9.62 -29.36
CA GLY A 252 6.57 9.58 -28.70
C GLY A 252 5.40 10.09 -29.53
N CYS A 253 4.21 9.91 -28.96
CA CYS A 253 2.93 10.15 -29.61
C CYS A 253 1.86 10.46 -28.55
N ASN A 254 0.66 10.86 -28.96
CA ASN A 254 -0.41 11.21 -28.03
C ASN A 254 -1.63 10.31 -28.23
N LEU A 255 -2.01 9.57 -27.18
CA LEU A 255 -3.19 8.69 -27.20
C LEU A 255 -4.50 9.40 -27.51
N PHE A 256 -4.62 10.72 -27.27
CA PHE A 256 -5.82 11.48 -27.61
C PHE A 256 -5.86 11.93 -29.06
N THR A 257 -4.77 12.53 -29.54
CA THR A 257 -4.75 13.19 -30.85
C THR A 257 -4.26 12.29 -31.97
N GLN A 258 -3.63 11.16 -31.65
CA GLN A 258 -3.01 10.25 -32.61
C GLN A 258 -3.45 8.77 -32.41
N THR A 259 -4.62 8.53 -31.81
CA THR A 259 -5.13 7.15 -31.59
C THR A 259 -5.16 6.31 -32.87
N PRO A 260 -5.68 6.82 -34.01
CA PRO A 260 -5.70 6.06 -35.27
C PRO A 260 -4.29 5.68 -35.76
N GLU A 261 -3.34 6.61 -35.69
CA GLU A 261 -1.95 6.40 -36.12
C GLU A 261 -1.23 5.37 -35.24
N ILE A 262 -1.44 5.45 -33.91
CA ILE A 262 -0.84 4.49 -32.96
C ILE A 262 -1.35 3.09 -33.27
N LYS A 263 -2.67 2.94 -33.48
CA LYS A 263 -3.28 1.68 -33.90
C LYS A 263 -2.69 1.19 -35.22
N ASN A 264 -2.56 2.03 -36.23
CA ASN A 264 -2.00 1.65 -37.54
C ASN A 264 -0.55 1.16 -37.41
N TRP A 265 0.30 1.90 -36.68
CA TRP A 265 1.70 1.56 -36.46
C TRP A 265 1.88 0.26 -35.67
N LEU A 266 1.11 0.05 -34.60
CA LEU A 266 1.20 -1.18 -33.81
C LEU A 266 0.73 -2.43 -34.56
N LEU A 267 -0.13 -2.28 -35.58
CA LEU A 267 -0.52 -3.39 -36.45
C LEU A 267 0.64 -3.87 -37.34
N THR A 268 1.61 -3.02 -37.64
CA THR A 268 2.72 -3.33 -38.56
C THR A 268 4.08 -3.53 -37.87
N VAL A 269 4.28 -2.98 -36.67
CA VAL A 269 5.55 -3.09 -35.95
C VAL A 269 5.86 -4.55 -35.55
N HIS A 270 7.13 -4.97 -35.68
CA HIS A 270 7.57 -6.34 -35.39
C HIS A 270 6.66 -7.41 -36.05
N PRO A 271 6.64 -7.48 -37.40
CA PRO A 271 5.75 -8.39 -38.12
C PRO A 271 6.02 -9.86 -37.73
N GLY A 272 4.95 -10.66 -37.63
CA GLY A 272 5.02 -12.08 -37.25
C GLY A 272 5.29 -12.36 -35.77
N LYS A 273 5.58 -11.34 -34.95
CA LYS A 273 5.76 -11.51 -33.50
C LYS A 273 4.42 -11.46 -32.77
N GLN A 274 4.24 -12.33 -31.78
CA GLN A 274 3.10 -12.34 -30.88
C GLN A 274 3.22 -11.17 -29.89
N LEU A 275 2.24 -10.28 -29.88
CA LEU A 275 2.24 -9.11 -29.00
C LEU A 275 1.43 -9.38 -27.71
N CYS A 276 1.90 -8.83 -26.60
CA CYS A 276 1.11 -8.62 -25.39
C CYS A 276 0.87 -7.12 -25.20
N VAL A 277 -0.35 -6.63 -25.40
CA VAL A 277 -0.69 -5.21 -25.23
C VAL A 277 -1.28 -4.95 -23.86
N GLY A 278 -0.69 -3.99 -23.14
CA GLY A 278 -1.15 -3.56 -21.84
C GLY A 278 -1.58 -2.10 -21.77
N GLY A 279 -2.70 -1.84 -21.10
CA GLY A 279 -3.24 -0.50 -20.85
C GLY A 279 -2.87 0.03 -19.47
N TYR A 280 -1.88 0.92 -19.40
CA TYR A 280 -1.31 1.44 -18.14
C TYR A 280 -1.51 2.95 -17.96
N ALA A 281 -1.87 3.69 -19.02
CA ALA A 281 -2.09 5.13 -18.93
C ALA A 281 -3.25 5.46 -17.97
N TYR A 282 -3.00 6.42 -17.09
CA TYR A 282 -3.94 6.88 -16.09
C TYR A 282 -3.90 8.41 -15.99
N LEU A 283 -5.08 9.02 -15.91
CA LEU A 283 -5.25 10.47 -15.75
C LEU A 283 -6.33 10.74 -14.71
N MET A 284 -6.44 11.98 -14.23
CA MET A 284 -7.47 12.37 -13.28
C MET A 284 -8.72 12.90 -13.99
N GLY A 285 -9.89 12.74 -13.36
CA GLY A 285 -11.12 13.41 -13.80
C GLY A 285 -11.69 12.92 -15.14
N ASP A 286 -12.10 13.86 -16.00
CA ASP A 286 -12.71 13.62 -17.31
C ASP A 286 -11.76 13.01 -18.34
N LEU A 287 -10.46 13.19 -18.15
CA LEU A 287 -9.44 12.66 -19.05
C LEU A 287 -9.30 11.14 -18.95
N PHE A 288 -9.70 10.54 -17.82
CA PHE A 288 -9.46 9.11 -17.60
C PHE A 288 -10.32 8.20 -18.51
N PRO A 289 -11.66 8.37 -18.62
CA PRO A 289 -12.44 7.60 -19.59
C PRO A 289 -11.97 7.80 -21.03
N ARG A 290 -11.55 9.03 -21.38
CA ARG A 290 -11.02 9.32 -22.73
C ARG A 290 -9.76 8.50 -23.01
N VAL A 291 -8.77 8.51 -22.11
CA VAL A 291 -7.51 7.80 -22.38
C VAL A 291 -7.71 6.29 -22.32
N ALA A 292 -8.61 5.83 -21.45
CA ALA A 292 -9.00 4.43 -21.37
C ALA A 292 -9.71 3.96 -22.65
N LEU A 293 -10.59 4.78 -23.25
CA LEU A 293 -11.22 4.51 -24.55
C LEU A 293 -10.21 4.50 -25.70
N ALA A 294 -9.27 5.45 -25.72
CA ALA A 294 -8.21 5.47 -26.73
C ALA A 294 -7.37 4.19 -26.69
N MET A 295 -7.00 3.72 -25.50
CA MET A 295 -6.29 2.46 -25.32
C MET A 295 -7.15 1.26 -25.73
N ASP A 296 -8.42 1.24 -25.34
CA ASP A 296 -9.34 0.15 -25.64
C ASP A 296 -9.51 -0.08 -27.15
N VAL A 297 -9.62 0.99 -27.94
CA VAL A 297 -9.67 0.89 -29.41
C VAL A 297 -8.41 0.22 -29.97
N ILE A 298 -7.22 0.63 -29.51
CA ILE A 298 -5.96 0.06 -29.95
C ILE A 298 -5.89 -1.42 -29.55
N ILE A 299 -6.27 -1.74 -28.32
CA ILE A 299 -6.29 -3.12 -27.79
C ILE A 299 -7.24 -3.98 -28.61
N LYS A 300 -8.48 -3.52 -28.86
CA LYS A 300 -9.47 -4.23 -29.70
C LYS A 300 -8.89 -4.63 -31.05
N GLU A 301 -8.30 -3.67 -31.75
CA GLU A 301 -7.74 -3.89 -33.08
C GLU A 301 -6.56 -4.86 -33.07
N LEU A 302 -5.69 -4.79 -32.06
CA LEU A 302 -4.58 -5.74 -31.89
C LEU A 302 -5.09 -7.15 -31.52
N THR A 303 -6.12 -7.25 -30.68
CA THR A 303 -6.72 -8.54 -30.32
C THR A 303 -7.41 -9.20 -31.51
N GLU A 304 -8.09 -8.43 -32.35
CA GLU A 304 -8.84 -8.97 -33.49
C GLU A 304 -7.94 -9.28 -34.68
N LYS A 305 -6.95 -8.43 -34.98
CA LYS A 305 -6.10 -8.56 -36.18
C LYS A 305 -4.79 -9.29 -35.95
N ARG A 306 -4.24 -9.24 -34.73
CA ARG A 306 -2.96 -9.88 -34.38
C ARG A 306 -3.08 -10.95 -33.28
N LYS A 307 -4.30 -11.23 -32.80
CA LYS A 307 -4.53 -12.12 -31.66
C LYS A 307 -3.66 -11.79 -30.45
N ALA A 308 -3.38 -10.49 -30.24
CA ALA A 308 -2.52 -10.05 -29.15
C ALA A 308 -3.09 -10.46 -27.78
N SER A 309 -2.20 -10.84 -26.86
CA SER A 309 -2.56 -11.00 -25.45
C SER A 309 -2.86 -9.64 -24.82
N VAL A 310 -3.72 -9.59 -23.81
CA VAL A 310 -4.16 -8.34 -23.18
C VAL A 310 -3.71 -8.29 -21.72
N ALA A 311 -3.22 -7.14 -21.29
CA ALA A 311 -2.85 -6.89 -19.90
C ALA A 311 -3.54 -5.63 -19.34
N PHE A 312 -4.16 -5.75 -18.17
CA PHE A 312 -4.67 -4.61 -17.40
C PHE A 312 -4.31 -4.75 -15.93
N LEU A 313 -4.20 -3.59 -15.26
CA LEU A 313 -4.15 -3.52 -13.81
C LEU A 313 -5.54 -3.14 -13.29
N CYS A 314 -6.32 -4.16 -12.91
CA CYS A 314 -7.63 -3.96 -12.32
C CYS A 314 -7.48 -3.27 -10.97
N THR A 315 -8.34 -2.29 -10.70
CA THR A 315 -8.33 -1.58 -9.42
C THR A 315 -8.99 -2.44 -8.33
N PRO A 316 -8.50 -2.42 -7.09
CA PRO A 316 -9.21 -3.06 -5.98
C PRO A 316 -10.45 -2.27 -5.56
N THR A 317 -10.59 -1.01 -6.01
CA THR A 317 -11.69 -0.10 -5.64
C THR A 317 -12.84 -0.09 -6.68
N ASP A 318 -13.13 -1.23 -7.27
CA ASP A 318 -14.29 -1.46 -8.15
C ASP A 318 -15.18 -2.56 -7.59
N CYS A 319 -16.34 -2.79 -8.20
CA CYS A 319 -17.22 -3.89 -7.87
C CYS A 319 -16.77 -5.17 -8.60
N HIS A 320 -16.52 -6.24 -7.84
CA HIS A 320 -15.94 -7.50 -8.36
C HIS A 320 -16.75 -8.72 -7.92
N LEU A 321 -16.74 -9.77 -8.75
CA LEU A 321 -16.98 -11.11 -8.25
C LEU A 321 -15.79 -11.56 -7.42
N VAL A 322 -16.06 -12.17 -6.26
CA VAL A 322 -15.02 -12.62 -5.34
C VAL A 322 -15.20 -14.10 -4.98
N PRO A 323 -14.11 -14.80 -4.63
CA PRO A 323 -14.21 -16.17 -4.14
C PRO A 323 -15.04 -16.26 -2.86
N VAL A 324 -15.71 -17.39 -2.64
CA VAL A 324 -16.47 -17.66 -1.39
C VAL A 324 -15.58 -17.55 -0.14
N GLY A 325 -14.30 -17.91 -0.26
CA GLY A 325 -13.31 -17.75 0.81
C GLY A 325 -13.10 -16.29 1.21
N ALA A 326 -13.14 -15.36 0.26
CA ALA A 326 -13.04 -13.92 0.54
C ALA A 326 -14.29 -13.40 1.25
N TYR A 327 -15.48 -13.82 0.77
CA TYR A 327 -16.76 -13.50 1.39
C TYR A 327 -16.86 -13.96 2.85
N ASN A 328 -16.46 -15.20 3.13
CA ASN A 328 -16.47 -15.77 4.47
C ASN A 328 -15.46 -15.07 5.38
N ALA A 329 -14.25 -14.80 4.88
CA ALA A 329 -13.24 -14.05 5.62
C ALA A 329 -13.72 -12.64 5.99
N ALA A 330 -14.42 -11.94 5.10
CA ALA A 330 -15.03 -10.64 5.42
C ALA A 330 -16.05 -10.74 6.57
N LYS A 331 -16.92 -11.76 6.57
CA LYS A 331 -17.87 -11.97 7.68
C LYS A 331 -17.17 -12.27 9.00
N ASP A 332 -16.13 -13.10 8.98
CA ASP A 332 -15.40 -13.45 10.18
C ASP A 332 -14.55 -12.28 10.71
N ASN A 333 -13.94 -11.49 9.83
CA ASN A 333 -13.22 -10.27 10.21
C ASN A 333 -14.17 -9.22 10.78
N LEU A 334 -15.40 -9.09 10.27
CA LEU A 334 -16.42 -8.22 10.88
C LEU A 334 -16.79 -8.69 12.31
N ARG A 335 -16.96 -10.01 12.51
CA ARG A 335 -17.24 -10.58 13.84
C ARG A 335 -16.11 -10.29 14.82
N LYS A 336 -14.86 -10.51 14.39
CA LYS A 336 -13.62 -10.29 15.15
C LYS A 336 -13.19 -8.82 15.25
N ALA A 337 -13.90 -7.90 14.59
CA ALA A 337 -13.55 -6.48 14.60
C ALA A 337 -13.53 -5.93 16.04
N PRO A 338 -12.48 -5.16 16.42
CA PRO A 338 -12.41 -4.50 17.71
C PRO A 338 -13.65 -3.65 18.02
N LEU A 339 -13.96 -3.52 19.32
CA LEU A 339 -15.14 -2.79 19.78
C LEU A 339 -15.17 -1.35 19.26
N TRP A 340 -14.03 -0.66 19.22
CA TRP A 340 -13.96 0.72 18.73
C TRP A 340 -14.41 0.87 17.26
N GLN A 341 -14.13 -0.11 16.40
CA GLN A 341 -14.56 -0.08 14.99
C GLN A 341 -16.08 -0.24 14.88
N LYS A 342 -16.66 -1.12 15.70
CA LYS A 342 -18.12 -1.33 15.79
C LYS A 342 -18.82 -0.08 16.35
N MET A 343 -18.21 0.56 17.36
CA MET A 343 -18.71 1.81 17.95
C MET A 343 -18.72 2.97 16.93
N ILE A 344 -17.70 3.10 16.09
CA ILE A 344 -17.71 4.09 14.98
C ILE A 344 -18.90 3.85 14.04
N GLY A 345 -19.18 2.58 13.71
CA GLY A 345 -20.35 2.23 12.90
C GLY A 345 -21.67 2.63 13.56
N LEU A 346 -21.82 2.36 14.86
CA LEU A 346 -23.00 2.75 15.63
C LEU A 346 -23.17 4.28 15.72
N LEU A 347 -22.11 4.99 16.13
CA LEU A 347 -22.13 6.45 16.31
C LEU A 347 -22.34 7.22 15.00
N SER A 348 -21.91 6.65 13.88
CA SER A 348 -22.14 7.23 12.54
C SER A 348 -23.53 6.90 11.96
N MET A 349 -24.43 6.29 12.73
CA MET A 349 -25.73 5.78 12.25
C MET A 349 -25.58 4.86 11.03
N GLY A 350 -24.57 3.99 11.05
CA GLY A 350 -24.30 3.03 9.98
C GLY A 350 -23.72 3.63 8.69
N LYS A 351 -23.17 4.86 8.73
CA LYS A 351 -22.52 5.50 7.57
C LYS A 351 -21.04 5.15 7.43
N MET A 352 -20.36 4.83 8.54
CA MET A 352 -18.96 4.41 8.58
C MET A 352 -18.86 2.96 9.04
N CYS A 353 -17.74 2.29 8.74
CA CYS A 353 -17.54 0.87 9.08
C CYS A 353 -18.74 0.01 8.64
N VAL A 354 -19.17 0.18 7.38
CA VAL A 354 -20.30 -0.53 6.80
C VAL A 354 -19.85 -1.94 6.42
N LYS A 355 -20.64 -2.97 6.73
CA LYS A 355 -20.28 -4.37 6.43
C LYS A 355 -19.92 -4.58 4.95
N ASN A 356 -18.85 -5.31 4.70
CA ASN A 356 -18.38 -5.61 3.33
C ASN A 356 -19.20 -6.72 2.65
N SER A 357 -19.75 -7.66 3.43
CA SER A 357 -20.51 -8.79 2.92
C SER A 357 -21.88 -8.36 2.37
N ARG A 358 -22.05 -8.54 1.04
CA ARG A 358 -23.32 -8.32 0.34
C ARG A 358 -24.18 -9.59 0.29
N ARG A 359 -25.41 -9.46 -0.22
CA ARG A 359 -26.23 -10.64 -0.54
C ARG A 359 -25.61 -11.33 -1.76
N PRO A 360 -25.42 -12.66 -1.74
CA PRO A 360 -24.97 -13.41 -2.91
C PRO A 360 -25.96 -13.30 -4.07
N VAL A 361 -25.47 -13.53 -5.28
CA VAL A 361 -26.26 -13.55 -6.52
C VAL A 361 -26.46 -15.00 -6.95
N THR A 362 -27.70 -15.41 -7.20
CA THR A 362 -28.00 -16.71 -7.79
C THR A 362 -28.01 -16.57 -9.31
N THR A 363 -27.23 -17.40 -10.01
CA THR A 363 -27.16 -17.43 -11.48
C THR A 363 -28.41 -18.09 -12.07
N ALA A 364 -28.64 -17.90 -13.38
CA ALA A 364 -29.70 -18.61 -14.11
C ALA A 364 -29.51 -20.14 -14.07
N ALA A 365 -28.27 -20.61 -13.89
CA ALA A 365 -27.94 -22.03 -13.73
C ALA A 365 -28.07 -22.55 -12.27
N GLY A 366 -28.53 -21.71 -11.33
CA GLY A 366 -28.71 -22.08 -9.92
C GLY A 366 -27.43 -22.00 -9.06
N GLU A 367 -26.30 -21.56 -9.63
CA GLU A 367 -25.06 -21.36 -8.89
C GLU A 367 -25.12 -20.09 -8.02
N THR A 368 -24.34 -20.04 -6.94
CA THR A 368 -24.26 -18.86 -6.08
C THR A 368 -22.91 -18.15 -6.26
N LEU A 369 -22.96 -16.90 -6.69
CA LEU A 369 -21.79 -16.03 -6.86
C LEU A 369 -21.77 -14.92 -5.79
N TYR A 370 -20.58 -14.45 -5.45
CA TYR A 370 -20.38 -13.45 -4.39
C TYR A 370 -19.82 -12.16 -4.96
N VAL A 371 -20.39 -11.03 -4.53
CA VAL A 371 -20.03 -9.68 -5.01
C VAL A 371 -19.42 -8.87 -3.86
N CYS A 372 -18.30 -8.21 -4.13
CA CYS A 372 -17.70 -7.22 -3.23
C CYS A 372 -17.88 -5.82 -3.83
N ASP A 373 -18.50 -4.91 -3.07
CA ASP A 373 -18.58 -3.49 -3.40
C ASP A 373 -17.41 -2.75 -2.75
N ALA A 374 -16.37 -2.51 -3.54
CA ALA A 374 -15.22 -1.72 -3.13
C ALA A 374 -15.18 -0.33 -3.80
N LEU A 375 -16.28 0.13 -4.41
CA LEU A 375 -16.32 1.42 -5.08
C LEU A 375 -16.17 2.57 -4.08
N VAL A 376 -15.24 3.49 -4.38
CA VAL A 376 -14.93 4.66 -3.54
C VAL A 376 -15.58 5.92 -4.11
N SER A 377 -16.44 6.57 -3.33
CA SER A 377 -17.23 7.73 -3.77
C SER A 377 -16.35 8.92 -4.14
N ALA A 378 -15.21 9.06 -3.46
CA ALA A 378 -14.24 10.13 -3.69
C ALA A 378 -13.53 10.03 -5.06
N GLN A 379 -13.45 8.84 -5.66
CA GLN A 379 -12.89 8.66 -7.02
C GLN A 379 -13.84 9.15 -8.12
N GLY A 380 -15.15 9.12 -7.86
CA GLY A 380 -16.18 9.64 -8.75
C GLY A 380 -16.56 8.71 -9.91
N PRO A 381 -17.62 9.07 -10.66
CA PRO A 381 -18.19 8.21 -11.70
C PRO A 381 -17.27 8.01 -12.91
N ASN A 382 -16.45 9.00 -13.27
CA ASN A 382 -15.51 8.87 -14.40
C ASN A 382 -14.44 7.82 -14.12
N TYR A 383 -13.93 7.73 -12.89
CA TYR A 383 -12.98 6.68 -12.52
C TYR A 383 -13.64 5.29 -12.61
N ALA A 384 -14.85 5.14 -12.06
CA ALA A 384 -15.59 3.88 -12.11
C ALA A 384 -15.87 3.43 -13.56
N LEU A 385 -16.29 4.35 -14.43
CA LEU A 385 -16.48 4.08 -15.85
C LEU A 385 -15.17 3.66 -16.53
N ALA A 386 -14.08 4.42 -16.31
CA ALA A 386 -12.77 4.14 -16.90
C ALA A 386 -12.22 2.76 -16.53
N LYS A 387 -12.48 2.30 -15.31
CA LYS A 387 -12.09 0.95 -14.87
C LYS A 387 -13.06 -0.13 -15.37
N ARG A 388 -14.35 0.17 -15.42
CA ARG A 388 -15.35 -0.76 -15.93
C ARG A 388 -15.14 -1.11 -17.40
N LEU A 389 -14.77 -0.13 -18.24
CA LEU A 389 -14.50 -0.41 -19.67
C LEU A 389 -13.28 -1.32 -19.88
N GLN A 390 -12.27 -1.26 -19.00
CA GLN A 390 -11.13 -2.19 -19.03
C GLN A 390 -11.60 -3.63 -18.76
N HIS A 391 -12.52 -3.81 -17.80
CA HIS A 391 -13.11 -5.12 -17.54
C HIS A 391 -13.94 -5.63 -18.73
N TRP A 392 -14.74 -4.74 -19.35
CA TRP A 392 -15.51 -5.10 -20.55
C TRP A 392 -14.60 -5.61 -21.68
N ARG A 393 -13.54 -4.87 -22.01
CA ARG A 393 -12.57 -5.29 -23.02
C ARG A 393 -11.89 -6.61 -22.66
N ALA A 394 -11.46 -6.79 -21.41
CA ALA A 394 -10.83 -8.01 -20.95
C ALA A 394 -11.73 -9.25 -21.17
N MET A 395 -13.02 -9.15 -20.84
CA MET A 395 -13.98 -10.25 -21.06
C MET A 395 -14.18 -10.54 -22.55
N LEU A 396 -14.37 -9.50 -23.38
CA LEU A 396 -14.55 -9.68 -24.83
C LEU A 396 -13.30 -10.21 -25.52
N ALA A 397 -12.10 -9.80 -25.10
CA ALA A 397 -10.84 -10.31 -25.64
C ALA A 397 -10.66 -11.81 -25.33
N ARG A 398 -11.00 -12.24 -24.11
CA ARG A 398 -10.99 -13.67 -23.76
C ARG A 398 -11.99 -14.45 -24.62
N GLU A 399 -13.18 -13.92 -24.84
CA GLU A 399 -14.23 -14.58 -25.63
C GLU A 399 -13.78 -14.90 -27.06
N ILE A 400 -12.95 -14.04 -27.67
CA ILE A 400 -12.38 -14.27 -29.00
C ILE A 400 -11.06 -15.08 -28.99
N GLY A 401 -10.73 -15.70 -27.85
CA GLY A 401 -9.62 -16.63 -27.67
C GLY A 401 -8.26 -16.00 -27.31
N CYS A 402 -8.20 -14.70 -26.99
CA CYS A 402 -6.95 -14.07 -26.56
C CYS A 402 -6.58 -14.45 -25.12
N VAL A 403 -5.28 -14.48 -24.81
CA VAL A 403 -4.79 -14.58 -23.43
C VAL A 403 -5.03 -13.24 -22.73
N VAL A 404 -5.57 -13.27 -21.51
CA VAL A 404 -5.91 -12.06 -20.74
C VAL A 404 -5.28 -12.15 -19.35
N SER A 405 -4.42 -11.18 -19.03
CA SER A 405 -3.87 -10.92 -17.70
C SER A 405 -4.51 -9.66 -17.13
N SER A 406 -5.60 -9.81 -16.39
CA SER A 406 -6.38 -8.69 -15.84
C SER A 406 -6.51 -8.77 -14.32
N ASN A 407 -5.38 -8.97 -13.64
CA ASN A 407 -5.31 -9.19 -12.20
C ASN A 407 -5.64 -7.92 -11.39
N VAL A 408 -6.25 -8.11 -10.22
CA VAL A 408 -6.58 -7.03 -9.29
C VAL A 408 -5.36 -6.62 -8.49
N ALA A 409 -4.85 -5.43 -8.79
CA ALA A 409 -3.75 -4.80 -8.08
C ALA A 409 -4.18 -4.34 -6.67
N PRO A 410 -3.27 -4.26 -5.69
CA PRO A 410 -3.59 -3.67 -4.40
C PRO A 410 -3.69 -2.14 -4.52
N SER A 411 -4.23 -1.49 -3.48
CA SER A 411 -4.12 -0.04 -3.36
C SER A 411 -2.66 0.29 -3.10
N THR A 412 -2.07 1.14 -3.94
CA THR A 412 -0.63 1.40 -3.92
C THR A 412 -0.32 2.85 -3.51
N ARG A 413 0.74 3.06 -2.73
CA ARG A 413 1.23 4.40 -2.33
C ARG A 413 1.95 5.11 -3.48
N THR A 414 1.27 5.37 -4.59
CA THR A 414 1.81 6.15 -5.71
C THR A 414 1.73 7.64 -5.40
N GLN A 415 2.66 8.42 -5.97
CA GLN A 415 2.64 9.89 -5.87
C GLN A 415 1.31 10.49 -6.33
N SER A 416 0.71 9.95 -7.40
CA SER A 416 -0.58 10.42 -7.93
C SER A 416 -1.75 10.26 -6.95
N VAL A 417 -1.65 9.33 -5.99
CA VAL A 417 -2.68 9.13 -4.95
C VAL A 417 -2.33 9.91 -3.69
N THR A 418 -1.06 9.86 -3.25
CA THR A 418 -0.62 10.48 -1.99
C THR A 418 -0.47 12.00 -2.07
N GLN A 419 -0.49 12.60 -3.27
CA GLN A 419 -0.67 14.05 -3.45
C GLN A 419 -1.96 14.56 -2.79
N ASN A 420 -3.01 13.73 -2.70
CA ASN A 420 -4.17 14.02 -1.88
C ASN A 420 -3.89 13.63 -0.42
N LYS A 421 -3.79 14.64 0.45
CA LYS A 421 -3.46 14.46 1.87
C LYS A 421 -4.39 13.50 2.61
N ASN A 422 -5.70 13.52 2.31
CA ASN A 422 -6.66 12.63 2.98
C ASN A 422 -6.40 11.16 2.63
N PHE A 423 -6.08 10.87 1.36
CA PHE A 423 -5.69 9.52 0.97
C PHE A 423 -4.35 9.10 1.59
N ALA A 424 -3.37 9.99 1.62
CA ALA A 424 -2.09 9.72 2.29
C ALA A 424 -2.28 9.38 3.77
N TYR A 425 -3.05 10.19 4.51
CA TYR A 425 -3.33 9.97 5.94
C TYR A 425 -4.14 8.69 6.18
N ALA A 426 -5.14 8.42 5.34
CA ALA A 426 -5.88 7.17 5.41
C ALA A 426 -4.94 5.96 5.21
N TYR A 427 -4.03 6.02 4.23
CA TYR A 427 -3.14 4.91 3.90
C TYR A 427 -2.08 4.62 4.98
N GLU A 428 -1.74 5.61 5.79
CA GLU A 428 -0.86 5.42 6.96
C GLU A 428 -1.53 4.57 8.04
N THR A 429 -2.85 4.69 8.23
CA THR A 429 -3.57 4.04 9.33
C THR A 429 -4.51 2.93 8.90
N MET A 430 -4.70 2.70 7.60
CA MET A 430 -5.61 1.69 7.07
C MET A 430 -5.26 0.27 7.53
N HIS A 431 -3.99 -0.01 7.87
CA HIS A 431 -3.54 -1.28 8.45
C HIS A 431 -4.24 -1.65 9.79
N ASN A 432 -4.86 -0.67 10.46
CA ASN A 432 -5.69 -0.92 11.65
C ASN A 432 -7.02 -1.61 11.31
N PHE A 433 -7.45 -1.54 10.05
CA PHE A 433 -8.55 -2.31 9.51
C PHE A 433 -7.98 -3.58 8.87
N LYS A 434 -7.88 -4.66 9.62
CA LYS A 434 -7.30 -5.90 9.06
C LYS A 434 -8.19 -6.45 7.93
N PRO A 435 -7.62 -7.02 6.85
CA PRO A 435 -6.20 -7.30 6.63
C PRO A 435 -5.52 -6.33 5.64
N TYR A 436 -5.82 -5.02 5.70
CA TYR A 436 -5.29 -4.08 4.71
C TYR A 436 -3.75 -4.00 4.70
N GLU A 437 -3.20 -4.09 3.48
CA GLU A 437 -1.80 -3.83 3.16
C GLU A 437 -1.76 -2.87 1.96
N ILE A 438 -0.96 -1.82 2.06
CA ILE A 438 -0.84 -0.79 1.01
C ILE A 438 0.63 -0.72 0.58
N PRO A 439 1.06 -1.56 -0.37
CA PRO A 439 2.45 -1.60 -0.81
C PRO A 439 2.88 -0.33 -1.55
N GLY A 440 4.20 -0.21 -1.76
CA GLY A 440 4.79 0.79 -2.66
C GLY A 440 4.61 0.41 -4.14
N PRO A 441 4.84 1.36 -5.07
CA PRO A 441 4.80 1.11 -6.51
C PRO A 441 5.71 -0.03 -6.94
N GLU A 442 6.91 -0.12 -6.38
CA GLU A 442 7.93 -1.11 -6.76
C GLU A 442 7.48 -2.53 -6.43
N THR A 443 6.94 -2.74 -5.22
CA THR A 443 6.35 -4.03 -4.81
C THR A 443 5.19 -4.40 -5.73
N SER A 444 4.30 -3.43 -6.00
CA SER A 444 3.12 -3.67 -6.81
C SER A 444 3.51 -4.02 -8.26
N ASN A 445 4.47 -3.30 -8.83
CA ASN A 445 4.98 -3.53 -10.19
C ASN A 445 5.58 -4.93 -10.31
N ALA A 446 6.42 -5.34 -9.36
CA ALA A 446 7.04 -6.66 -9.36
C ALA A 446 5.98 -7.77 -9.28
N VAL A 447 5.03 -7.66 -8.34
CA VAL A 447 3.98 -8.68 -8.16
C VAL A 447 3.02 -8.73 -9.36
N MET A 448 2.57 -7.58 -9.87
CA MET A 448 1.68 -7.55 -11.02
C MET A 448 2.37 -8.02 -12.31
N THR A 449 3.68 -7.79 -12.46
CA THR A 449 4.45 -8.34 -13.58
C THR A 449 4.63 -9.85 -13.45
N ALA A 450 4.85 -10.38 -12.25
CA ALA A 450 4.90 -11.81 -12.02
C ALA A 450 3.58 -12.48 -12.41
N LEU A 451 2.43 -11.89 -12.05
CA LEU A 451 1.12 -12.39 -12.46
C LEU A 451 0.91 -12.32 -13.98
N LEU A 452 1.38 -11.25 -14.64
CA LEU A 452 1.39 -11.18 -16.10
C LEU A 452 2.20 -12.33 -16.74
N ILE A 453 3.40 -12.60 -16.21
CA ILE A 453 4.24 -13.72 -16.69
C ILE A 453 3.53 -15.05 -16.47
N TYR A 454 2.89 -15.24 -15.31
CA TYR A 454 2.11 -16.44 -15.01
C TYR A 454 1.01 -16.66 -16.06
N ASP A 455 0.16 -15.66 -16.30
CA ASP A 455 -1.00 -15.77 -17.19
C ASP A 455 -0.59 -16.01 -18.65
N LEU A 456 0.54 -15.46 -19.08
CA LEU A 456 1.07 -15.70 -20.43
C LEU A 456 1.64 -17.10 -20.62
N ASN A 457 1.99 -17.80 -19.54
CA ASN A 457 2.46 -19.19 -19.58
C ASN A 457 1.38 -20.20 -19.19
N THR A 458 0.35 -19.75 -18.47
CA THR A 458 -0.80 -20.54 -18.02
C THR A 458 -2.11 -19.85 -18.41
N PRO A 459 -2.46 -19.76 -19.71
CA PRO A 459 -3.64 -19.03 -20.14
C PRO A 459 -4.94 -19.54 -19.52
N MET A 460 -5.66 -18.63 -18.87
CA MET A 460 -6.92 -18.95 -18.20
C MET A 460 -8.11 -19.00 -19.17
N GLN A 461 -8.07 -19.92 -20.14
CA GLN A 461 -9.13 -20.06 -21.14
C GLN A 461 -10.43 -20.63 -20.53
N ASN A 462 -10.35 -21.73 -19.77
CA ASN A 462 -11.54 -22.40 -19.20
C ASN A 462 -11.60 -22.35 -17.65
N GLY A 463 -10.67 -21.63 -17.02
CA GLY A 463 -10.40 -21.77 -15.57
C GLY A 463 -9.63 -23.07 -15.27
N ASN A 464 -9.48 -23.39 -13.98
CA ASN A 464 -8.92 -24.66 -13.53
C ASN A 464 -10.08 -25.61 -13.16
N LYS A 465 -9.90 -26.94 -13.28
CA LYS A 465 -10.85 -27.96 -12.80
C LYS A 465 -11.37 -27.70 -11.37
N LEU A 466 -10.53 -27.15 -10.50
CA LEU A 466 -10.90 -26.82 -9.11
C LEU A 466 -11.72 -25.52 -8.96
N MET A 467 -11.68 -24.62 -9.95
CA MET A 467 -12.49 -23.40 -10.01
C MET A 467 -12.81 -23.05 -11.47
N PRO A 468 -13.86 -23.66 -12.04
CA PRO A 468 -14.28 -23.38 -13.41
C PRO A 468 -14.76 -21.93 -13.54
N ILE A 469 -14.54 -21.33 -14.71
CA ILE A 469 -15.10 -20.01 -15.03
C ILE A 469 -16.50 -20.24 -15.59
N ALA A 470 -17.50 -20.16 -14.71
CA ALA A 470 -18.91 -20.23 -15.06
C ALA A 470 -19.46 -18.88 -15.56
N ASN A 471 -18.81 -17.76 -15.22
CA ASN A 471 -19.15 -16.42 -15.69
C ASN A 471 -17.87 -15.65 -16.09
N PRO A 472 -17.84 -14.92 -17.23
CA PRO A 472 -16.67 -14.16 -17.68
C PRO A 472 -16.09 -13.20 -16.65
N GLN A 473 -16.90 -12.69 -15.70
CA GLN A 473 -16.40 -11.82 -14.63
C GLN A 473 -15.46 -12.51 -13.63
N GLN A 474 -15.47 -13.84 -13.56
CA GLN A 474 -14.60 -14.58 -12.64
C GLN A 474 -13.13 -14.55 -13.06
N ILE A 475 -12.81 -14.05 -14.26
CA ILE A 475 -11.40 -13.82 -14.66
C ILE A 475 -10.69 -12.81 -13.76
N PHE A 476 -11.43 -11.93 -13.08
CA PHE A 476 -10.87 -10.95 -12.15
C PHE A 476 -10.72 -11.49 -10.73
N SER A 477 -11.40 -12.60 -10.41
CA SER A 477 -11.40 -13.20 -9.07
C SER A 477 -10.14 -14.01 -8.77
N GLN A 478 -9.48 -14.52 -9.81
CA GLN A 478 -8.25 -15.30 -9.70
C GLN A 478 -7.03 -14.38 -9.77
N GLY A 479 -5.92 -14.77 -9.13
CA GLY A 479 -4.69 -13.98 -9.15
C GLY A 479 -4.79 -12.62 -8.44
N ALA A 480 -5.88 -12.37 -7.70
CA ALA A 480 -6.14 -11.07 -7.10
C ALA A 480 -5.24 -10.81 -5.88
N PHE A 481 -4.43 -9.74 -5.96
CA PHE A 481 -3.71 -9.23 -4.80
C PHE A 481 -4.66 -8.42 -3.94
N HIS A 482 -5.43 -7.47 -4.47
CA HIS A 482 -6.46 -6.67 -3.77
C HIS A 482 -6.12 -5.95 -2.44
N GLY A 483 -4.95 -6.19 -1.81
CA GLY A 483 -4.46 -5.51 -0.61
C GLY A 483 -5.36 -5.66 0.63
N GLY A 484 -6.09 -6.77 0.75
CA GLY A 484 -7.04 -7.03 1.83
C GLY A 484 -8.46 -6.48 1.63
N THR A 485 -8.71 -5.71 0.57
CA THR A 485 -10.00 -5.05 0.29
C THR A 485 -11.20 -6.01 0.31
N TRP A 486 -11.07 -7.19 -0.29
CA TRP A 486 -12.17 -8.16 -0.38
C TRP A 486 -12.44 -8.90 0.93
N ARG A 487 -11.41 -9.02 1.78
CA ARG A 487 -11.44 -9.81 3.01
C ARG A 487 -11.65 -8.96 4.25
N CYS A 488 -11.59 -7.63 4.15
CA CYS A 488 -11.92 -6.75 5.27
C CYS A 488 -13.39 -6.90 5.68
N GLY A 489 -13.68 -6.76 6.97
CA GLY A 489 -15.05 -6.79 7.49
C GLY A 489 -15.91 -5.60 7.06
N PHE A 490 -15.27 -4.51 6.62
CA PHE A 490 -15.92 -3.26 6.24
C PHE A 490 -15.64 -2.90 4.77
N THR A 491 -16.57 -2.21 4.12
CA THR A 491 -16.37 -1.73 2.74
C THR A 491 -15.29 -0.65 2.71
N PHE A 492 -14.51 -0.61 1.63
CA PHE A 492 -13.39 0.32 1.47
C PHE A 492 -13.81 1.78 1.67
N ASP A 493 -14.94 2.19 1.06
CA ASP A 493 -15.45 3.56 1.14
C ASP A 493 -15.80 3.98 2.57
N SER A 494 -16.24 3.04 3.41
CA SER A 494 -16.72 3.33 4.76
C SER A 494 -15.62 3.47 5.81
N ILE A 495 -14.39 3.09 5.49
CA ILE A 495 -13.24 3.15 6.41
C ILE A 495 -12.30 4.32 6.14
N GLY A 496 -12.45 5.02 5.00
CA GLY A 496 -11.57 6.13 4.63
C GLY A 496 -11.58 7.25 5.68
N VAL A 497 -12.76 7.73 6.08
CA VAL A 497 -12.88 8.78 7.11
C VAL A 497 -12.40 8.29 8.48
N PRO A 498 -12.82 7.11 8.99
CA PRO A 498 -12.25 6.53 10.21
C PRO A 498 -10.72 6.43 10.21
N ALA A 499 -10.10 6.04 9.09
CA ALA A 499 -8.65 5.97 8.98
C ALA A 499 -8.00 7.36 9.10
N VAL A 500 -8.53 8.38 8.42
CA VAL A 500 -8.05 9.76 8.56
C VAL A 500 -8.19 10.28 9.99
N LEU A 501 -9.33 10.01 10.65
CA LEU A 501 -9.53 10.41 12.05
C LEU A 501 -8.51 9.72 12.97
N LEU A 502 -8.26 8.43 12.76
CA LEU A 502 -7.25 7.69 13.51
C LEU A 502 -5.85 8.28 13.29
N TYR A 503 -5.54 8.73 12.07
CA TYR A 503 -4.28 9.41 11.79
C TYR A 503 -4.12 10.68 12.62
N TYR A 504 -5.16 11.52 12.69
CA TYR A 504 -5.12 12.74 13.50
C TYR A 504 -5.01 12.42 14.99
N VAL A 505 -5.76 11.44 15.49
CA VAL A 505 -5.64 11.02 16.90
C VAL A 505 -4.22 10.54 17.20
N GLN A 506 -3.64 9.69 16.36
CA GLN A 506 -2.29 9.16 16.56
C GLN A 506 -1.21 10.26 16.47
N ASN A 507 -1.29 11.15 15.48
CA ASN A 507 -0.23 12.12 15.21
C ASN A 507 -0.39 13.46 15.94
N LEU A 508 -1.61 13.90 16.27
CA LEU A 508 -1.85 15.15 16.98
C LEU A 508 -2.10 14.95 18.47
N VAL A 509 -2.78 13.87 18.86
CA VAL A 509 -3.13 13.64 20.28
C VAL A 509 -2.07 12.76 20.93
N VAL A 510 -1.93 11.51 20.48
CA VAL A 510 -1.04 10.53 21.11
C VAL A 510 0.41 10.96 21.02
N LYS A 511 0.88 11.35 19.83
CA LYS A 511 2.27 11.80 19.63
C LYS A 511 2.62 13.01 20.51
N ASN A 512 1.78 14.05 20.54
CA ASN A 512 2.07 15.26 21.33
C ASN A 512 1.98 14.99 22.83
N TYR A 513 1.02 14.16 23.26
CA TYR A 513 0.95 13.67 24.63
C TYR A 513 2.24 12.93 25.03
N LEU A 514 2.73 12.01 24.19
CA LEU A 514 3.97 11.30 24.46
C LEU A 514 5.19 12.24 24.46
N ILE A 515 5.25 13.24 23.58
CA ILE A 515 6.31 14.26 23.61
C ILE A 515 6.29 15.02 24.94
N ALA A 516 5.12 15.51 25.36
CA ALA A 516 4.96 16.23 26.61
C ALA A 516 5.31 15.35 27.82
N TYR A 517 4.82 14.11 27.87
CA TYR A 517 5.16 13.14 28.91
C TYR A 517 6.68 12.92 29.02
N ASN A 518 7.34 12.65 27.89
CA ASN A 518 8.79 12.43 27.86
C ASN A 518 9.57 13.71 28.21
N ALA A 519 9.10 14.90 27.82
CA ALA A 519 9.73 16.16 28.18
C ALA A 519 9.62 16.45 29.70
N VAL A 520 8.43 16.26 30.28
CA VAL A 520 8.19 16.39 31.73
C VAL A 520 9.07 15.41 32.51
N GLN A 521 9.12 14.15 32.10
CA GLN A 521 10.01 13.17 32.71
C GLN A 521 11.49 13.56 32.58
N THR A 522 11.91 14.07 31.42
CA THR A 522 13.30 14.52 31.22
C THR A 522 13.68 15.65 32.17
N VAL A 523 12.84 16.69 32.25
CA VAL A 523 13.07 17.84 33.14
C VAL A 523 13.05 17.40 34.60
N GLY A 524 12.10 16.52 34.95
CA GLY A 524 11.99 15.96 36.29
C GLY A 524 13.24 15.21 36.75
N TRP A 525 13.71 14.26 35.94
CA TRP A 525 14.92 13.51 36.25
C TRP A 525 16.19 14.38 36.18
N ALA A 526 16.22 15.43 35.34
CA ALA A 526 17.32 16.38 35.33
C ALA A 526 17.36 17.22 36.62
N ALA A 527 16.19 17.60 37.16
CA ALA A 527 16.09 18.27 38.46
C ALA A 527 16.55 17.36 39.60
N VAL A 528 16.13 16.09 39.61
CA VAL A 528 16.63 15.08 40.58
C VAL A 528 18.15 14.95 40.49
N LEU A 529 18.71 14.85 39.27
CA LEU A 529 20.16 14.78 39.08
C LEU A 529 20.86 16.03 39.63
N TYR A 530 20.33 17.22 39.33
CA TYR A 530 20.90 18.47 39.79
C TYR A 530 20.88 18.57 41.33
N MET A 531 19.74 18.28 41.96
CA MET A 531 19.60 18.29 43.43
C MET A 531 20.52 17.26 44.09
N ALA A 532 20.59 16.04 43.55
CA ALA A 532 21.54 15.03 44.03
C ALA A 532 22.99 15.52 43.91
N LEU A 533 23.38 16.14 42.80
CA LEU A 533 24.73 16.70 42.64
C LEU A 533 25.00 17.83 43.64
N GLN A 534 24.06 18.76 43.87
CA GLN A 534 24.23 19.83 44.87
C GLN A 534 24.44 19.25 46.27
N PHE A 535 23.62 18.28 46.67
CA PHE A 535 23.76 17.60 47.96
C PHE A 535 25.13 16.91 48.12
N TYR A 536 25.55 16.08 47.14
CA TYR A 536 26.81 15.34 47.24
C TYR A 536 28.07 16.21 47.04
N LEU A 537 27.92 17.42 46.50
CA LEU A 537 29.00 18.43 46.46
C LEU A 537 29.06 19.27 47.76
N GLY A 538 28.19 19.00 48.74
CA GLY A 538 28.17 19.66 50.04
C GLY A 538 27.46 21.01 50.05
N ALA A 539 26.62 21.31 49.06
CA ALA A 539 25.88 22.56 48.98
C ALA A 539 24.56 22.56 49.77
N GLU A 540 24.09 21.39 50.23
CA GLU A 540 22.87 21.24 51.02
C GLU A 540 23.12 20.37 52.27
N GLU A 541 22.41 20.68 53.36
CA GLU A 541 22.45 19.95 54.63
C GLU A 541 21.27 18.97 54.73
N GLY A 542 21.35 17.97 55.61
CA GLY A 542 20.31 16.97 55.82
C GLY A 542 20.66 15.59 55.24
N THR A 543 19.65 14.76 55.01
CA THR A 543 19.85 13.44 54.39
C THR A 543 19.69 13.51 52.87
N ALA A 544 20.17 12.49 52.16
CA ALA A 544 20.07 12.43 50.71
C ALA A 544 18.59 12.45 50.24
N TRP A 545 17.70 11.82 51.01
CA TRP A 545 16.27 11.78 50.69
C TRP A 545 15.56 13.11 50.98
N ASP A 546 16.04 13.91 51.93
CA ASP A 546 15.51 15.26 52.17
C ASP A 546 15.78 16.18 50.96
N ALA A 547 16.95 16.05 50.34
CA ALA A 547 17.37 16.88 49.21
C ALA A 547 16.63 16.56 47.89
N TYR A 548 16.50 15.26 47.54
CA TYR A 548 15.94 14.86 46.23
C TYR A 548 14.91 13.72 46.26
N GLY A 549 14.56 13.19 47.43
CA GLY A 549 13.66 12.04 47.56
C GLY A 549 12.27 12.31 46.99
N ARG A 550 11.66 13.45 47.36
CA ARG A 550 10.31 13.83 46.90
C ARG A 550 10.18 13.94 45.36
N PRO A 551 11.05 14.66 44.62
CA PRO A 551 10.99 14.66 43.17
C PRO A 551 11.31 13.28 42.57
N LEU A 552 12.26 12.52 43.13
CA LEU A 552 12.58 11.16 42.67
C LEU A 552 11.36 10.24 42.77
N VAL A 553 10.68 10.22 43.92
CA VAL A 553 9.44 9.46 44.15
C VAL A 553 8.36 9.85 43.15
N THR A 554 8.18 11.16 42.92
CA THR A 554 7.16 11.67 42.00
C THR A 554 7.38 11.17 40.56
N PHE A 555 8.58 11.35 40.02
CA PHE A 555 8.88 10.98 38.62
C PHE A 555 9.00 9.46 38.43
N GLN A 556 9.42 8.72 39.45
CA GLN A 556 9.36 7.26 39.43
C GLN A 556 7.91 6.76 39.42
N ASN A 557 7.01 7.34 40.21
CA ASN A 557 5.58 7.00 40.20
C ASN A 557 4.91 7.31 38.85
N LEU A 558 5.27 8.42 38.22
CA LEU A 558 4.79 8.76 36.88
C LEU A 558 5.16 7.70 35.82
N ALA A 559 6.24 6.92 36.02
CA ALA A 559 6.61 5.83 35.13
C ALA A 559 5.56 4.70 35.08
N SER A 560 4.62 4.63 36.04
CA SER A 560 3.47 3.72 35.97
C SER A 560 2.62 3.94 34.71
N LEU A 561 2.59 5.18 34.20
CA LEU A 561 1.91 5.50 32.94
C LEU A 561 2.54 4.77 31.74
N GLU A 562 3.82 4.37 31.79
CA GLU A 562 4.45 3.57 30.72
C GLU A 562 3.77 2.21 30.56
N VAL A 563 3.32 1.60 31.67
CA VAL A 563 2.57 0.35 31.65
C VAL A 563 1.22 0.57 30.95
N ALA A 564 0.55 1.69 31.26
CA ALA A 564 -0.69 2.07 30.58
C ALA A 564 -0.47 2.36 29.09
N HIS A 565 0.61 3.06 28.72
CA HIS A 565 0.95 3.32 27.31
C HIS A 565 1.18 2.03 26.54
N ALA A 566 1.87 1.05 27.13
CA ALA A 566 2.09 -0.27 26.53
C ALA A 566 0.77 -1.05 26.42
N ALA A 567 -0.05 -1.08 27.49
CA ALA A 567 -1.31 -1.82 27.53
C ALA A 567 -2.36 -1.27 26.54
N LEU A 568 -2.40 0.05 26.38
CA LEU A 568 -3.27 0.73 25.41
C LEU A 568 -2.71 0.73 23.98
N GLY A 569 -1.48 0.23 23.78
CA GLY A 569 -0.83 0.18 22.47
C GLY A 569 -0.39 1.55 21.93
N LEU A 570 -0.24 2.55 22.80
CA LEU A 570 0.30 3.87 22.42
C LEU A 570 1.79 3.79 22.05
N VAL A 571 2.51 2.82 22.63
CA VAL A 571 3.91 2.52 22.34
C VAL A 571 4.09 1.03 22.06
N ARG A 572 5.07 0.69 21.22
CA ARG A 572 5.41 -0.72 20.90
C ARG A 572 6.34 -1.28 21.98
N ALA A 573 5.78 -1.65 23.13
CA ALA A 573 6.50 -2.28 24.23
C ALA A 573 5.72 -3.51 24.77
N PRO A 574 6.39 -4.59 25.20
CA PRO A 574 5.70 -5.71 25.83
C PRO A 574 5.23 -5.31 27.24
N VAL A 575 3.92 -5.37 27.46
CA VAL A 575 3.26 -4.91 28.69
C VAL A 575 3.85 -5.54 29.95
N THR A 576 4.08 -6.86 29.92
CA THR A 576 4.58 -7.61 31.08
C THR A 576 5.99 -7.18 31.47
N THR A 577 6.90 -7.06 30.50
CA THR A 577 8.28 -6.63 30.77
C THR A 577 8.33 -5.20 31.27
N THR A 578 7.51 -4.30 30.72
CA THR A 578 7.42 -2.90 31.18
C THR A 578 6.88 -2.84 32.61
N ALA A 579 5.83 -3.61 32.92
CA ALA A 579 5.24 -3.66 34.26
C ALA A 579 6.24 -4.13 35.31
N VAL A 580 6.98 -5.22 35.04
CA VAL A 580 8.00 -5.75 35.98
C VAL A 580 9.13 -4.73 36.21
N GLN A 581 9.62 -4.10 35.14
CA GLN A 581 10.68 -3.08 35.25
C GLN A 581 10.25 -1.87 36.08
N VAL A 582 9.02 -1.38 35.87
CA VAL A 582 8.49 -0.24 36.61
C VAL A 582 8.19 -0.63 38.07
N ALA A 583 7.58 -1.79 38.30
CA ALA A 583 7.25 -2.28 39.65
C ALA A 583 8.49 -2.48 40.53
N SER A 584 9.59 -3.03 39.99
CA SER A 584 10.85 -3.21 40.73
C SER A 584 11.37 -1.90 41.31
N ARG A 585 11.40 -0.84 40.49
CA ARG A 585 11.91 0.48 40.90
C ARG A 585 10.95 1.22 41.83
N LEU A 586 9.63 1.06 41.61
CA LEU A 586 8.64 1.56 42.55
C LEU A 586 8.78 0.92 43.93
N ALA A 587 9.05 -0.38 44.00
CA ALA A 587 9.23 -1.07 45.26
C ALA A 587 10.44 -0.51 46.04
N VAL A 588 11.58 -0.28 45.39
CA VAL A 588 12.77 0.32 46.02
C VAL A 588 12.48 1.73 46.52
N VAL A 589 11.85 2.58 45.70
CA VAL A 589 11.63 3.99 46.05
C VAL A 589 10.62 4.16 47.18
N ASN A 590 9.51 3.42 47.13
CA ASN A 590 8.52 3.47 48.21
C ASN A 590 9.05 2.83 49.51
N LEU A 591 10.00 1.89 49.41
CA LEU A 591 10.68 1.35 50.59
C LEU A 591 11.56 2.42 51.26
N VAL A 592 12.39 3.13 50.49
CA VAL A 592 13.23 4.20 51.06
C VAL A 592 12.36 5.30 51.64
N ASP A 593 11.29 5.71 50.95
CA ASP A 593 10.37 6.75 51.41
C ASP A 593 9.59 6.38 52.68
N ALA A 594 9.37 5.08 52.92
CA ALA A 594 8.65 4.58 54.09
C ALA A 594 9.50 4.53 55.37
N TYR A 595 10.84 4.51 55.24
CA TYR A 595 11.76 4.27 56.36
C TYR A 595 12.86 5.33 56.41
N ALA A 596 12.74 6.26 57.36
CA ALA A 596 13.68 7.37 57.54
C ALA A 596 15.13 6.90 57.78
N GLU A 597 15.32 5.71 58.34
CA GLU A 597 16.62 5.08 58.55
C GLU A 597 17.39 4.85 57.24
N LEU A 598 16.70 4.75 56.11
CA LEU A 598 17.31 4.56 54.80
C LEU A 598 17.67 5.88 54.10
N HIS A 599 17.13 7.02 54.56
CA HIS A 599 17.26 8.31 53.87
C HIS A 599 18.71 8.80 53.75
N GLY A 600 19.55 8.46 54.73
CA GLY A 600 20.99 8.80 54.76
C GLY A 600 21.90 7.70 54.23
N HIS A 601 21.37 6.57 53.76
CA HIS A 601 22.18 5.43 53.35
C HIS A 601 23.00 5.76 52.10
N TRP A 602 24.28 5.38 52.08
CA TRP A 602 25.20 5.67 50.97
C TRP A 602 24.70 5.15 49.62
N ALA A 603 23.92 4.06 49.62
CA ALA A 603 23.35 3.48 48.40
C ALA A 603 22.38 4.41 47.66
N CYS A 604 21.80 5.41 48.36
CA CYS A 604 20.99 6.47 47.75
C CYS A 604 21.77 7.22 46.66
N PHE A 605 23.09 7.39 46.82
CA PHE A 605 23.97 8.00 45.82
C PHE A 605 23.94 7.26 44.49
N PHE A 606 24.09 5.93 44.55
CA PHE A 606 24.19 5.09 43.36
C PHE A 606 22.88 5.06 42.60
N ILE A 607 21.74 4.96 43.29
CA ILE A 607 20.43 5.01 42.62
C ILE A 607 20.17 6.40 42.03
N ALA A 608 20.45 7.49 42.77
CA ALA A 608 20.18 8.84 42.30
C ALA A 608 20.99 9.18 41.04
N LEU A 609 22.28 8.85 41.02
CA LEU A 609 23.15 9.12 39.87
C LEU A 609 22.84 8.20 38.69
N ALA A 610 22.78 6.88 38.92
CA ALA A 610 22.60 5.91 37.85
C ALA A 610 21.23 6.05 37.18
N TRP A 611 20.16 6.19 37.99
CA TRP A 611 18.81 6.34 37.46
C TRP A 611 18.64 7.67 36.77
N SER A 612 19.01 8.79 37.40
CA SER A 612 18.73 10.10 36.81
C SER A 612 19.48 10.31 35.49
N ILE A 613 20.75 9.91 35.38
CA ILE A 613 21.47 9.98 34.09
C ILE A 613 20.80 9.07 33.04
N THR A 614 20.45 7.84 33.42
CA THR A 614 19.78 6.90 32.51
C THR A 614 18.45 7.44 32.01
N GLU A 615 17.63 7.99 32.91
CA GLU A 615 16.30 8.50 32.61
C GLU A 615 16.33 9.80 31.81
N VAL A 616 17.21 10.75 32.16
CA VAL A 616 17.42 11.96 31.35
C VAL A 616 17.79 11.58 29.92
N VAL A 617 18.73 10.66 29.72
CA VAL A 617 19.12 10.20 28.38
C VAL A 617 17.95 9.48 27.69
N ARG A 618 17.22 8.60 28.40
CA ARG A 618 16.13 7.79 27.85
C ARG A 618 14.95 8.64 27.38
N TYR A 619 14.40 9.45 28.27
CA TYR A 619 13.22 10.25 27.97
C TYR A 619 13.50 11.37 26.97
N SER A 620 14.67 12.03 27.07
CA SER A 620 15.05 13.03 26.06
C SER A 620 15.19 12.39 24.67
N TRP A 621 15.73 11.16 24.60
CA TRP A 621 15.86 10.45 23.34
C TRP A 621 14.50 10.07 22.77
N TYR A 622 13.55 9.62 23.61
CA TYR A 622 12.18 9.34 23.17
C TYR A 622 11.45 10.60 22.70
N ALA A 623 11.55 11.71 23.43
CA ALA A 623 10.96 12.99 23.01
C ALA A 623 11.53 13.47 21.68
N LEU A 624 12.87 13.47 21.55
CA LEU A 624 13.53 13.88 20.32
C LEU A 624 13.24 12.93 19.16
N ASN A 625 13.10 11.63 19.40
CA ASN A 625 12.77 10.66 18.36
C ASN A 625 11.30 10.77 17.87
N LEU A 626 10.42 11.34 18.69
CA LEU A 626 9.06 11.68 18.28
C LEU A 626 9.04 13.03 17.53
N LEU A 627 9.82 14.02 17.95
CA LEU A 627 9.88 15.34 17.31
C LEU A 627 10.66 15.32 15.98
N ALA A 628 11.82 14.67 15.97
CA ALA A 628 12.80 14.65 14.88
C ALA A 628 13.65 13.37 14.92
N LYS A 629 14.78 13.34 14.21
CA LYS A 629 15.77 12.27 14.33
C LYS A 629 16.80 12.66 15.40
N PRO A 630 17.03 11.86 16.46
CA PRO A 630 18.05 12.16 17.46
C PRO A 630 19.45 12.20 16.83
N LEU A 631 20.33 13.05 17.38
CA LEU A 631 21.72 13.11 16.97
C LEU A 631 22.44 11.78 17.23
N GLY A 632 23.50 11.51 16.46
CA GLY A 632 24.30 10.29 16.60
C GLY A 632 24.86 10.11 18.01
N ALA A 633 25.37 11.19 18.62
CA ALA A 633 25.89 11.18 19.98
C ALA A 633 24.83 10.83 21.03
N HIS A 634 23.61 11.36 20.89
CA HIS A 634 22.51 11.07 21.82
C HIS A 634 22.04 9.63 21.71
N THR A 635 21.97 9.10 20.48
CA THR A 635 21.70 7.68 20.24
C THR A 635 22.80 6.81 20.82
N TRP A 636 24.07 7.20 20.68
CA TRP A 636 25.18 6.48 21.29
C TRP A 636 25.05 6.41 22.82
N LEU A 637 24.72 7.54 23.48
CA LEU A 637 24.47 7.58 24.92
C LEU A 637 23.36 6.62 25.32
N ARG A 638 22.19 6.69 24.65
CA ARG A 638 21.02 5.84 24.93
C ARG A 638 21.34 4.34 24.92
N TYR A 639 22.25 3.92 24.04
CA TYR A 639 22.61 2.52 23.85
C TYR A 639 23.98 2.14 24.44
N SER A 640 24.67 3.03 25.17
CA SER A 640 26.01 2.72 25.74
C SER A 640 26.14 3.05 27.22
N THR A 641 25.39 4.01 27.77
CA THR A 641 25.52 4.39 29.20
C THR A 641 25.18 3.25 30.15
N PHE A 642 24.33 2.31 29.72
CA PHE A 642 23.97 1.12 30.53
C PHE A 642 25.18 0.27 30.93
N ILE A 643 26.29 0.30 30.17
CA ILE A 643 27.50 -0.49 30.46
C ILE A 643 28.02 -0.20 31.87
N VAL A 644 27.96 1.06 32.29
CA VAL A 644 28.39 1.51 33.62
C VAL A 644 27.21 1.72 34.55
N LEU A 645 26.15 2.37 34.06
CA LEU A 645 25.04 2.80 34.92
C LEU A 645 24.15 1.63 35.36
N TYR A 646 24.03 0.56 34.57
CA TYR A 646 23.16 -0.56 34.94
C TYR A 646 23.73 -1.37 36.11
N PRO A 647 25.01 -1.82 36.12
CA PRO A 647 25.60 -2.46 37.30
C PRO A 647 25.60 -1.54 38.53
N MET A 648 25.85 -0.24 38.34
CA MET A 648 25.84 0.76 39.42
C MET A 648 24.45 0.90 40.05
N GLY A 649 23.39 0.99 39.24
CA GLY A 649 22.02 1.09 39.73
C GLY A 649 21.58 -0.18 40.47
N VAL A 650 21.85 -1.36 39.92
CA VAL A 650 21.52 -2.63 40.57
C VAL A 650 22.26 -2.79 41.91
N PHE A 651 23.54 -2.40 41.97
CA PHE A 651 24.30 -2.43 43.22
C PHE A 651 23.66 -1.55 44.30
N GLY A 652 23.20 -0.35 43.93
CA GLY A 652 22.45 0.53 44.82
C GLY A 652 21.13 -0.07 45.30
N GLU A 653 20.33 -0.61 44.37
CA GLU A 653 19.04 -1.26 44.68
C GLU A 653 19.20 -2.45 45.63
N MET A 654 20.15 -3.35 45.35
CA MET A 654 20.42 -4.52 46.20
C MET A 654 20.88 -4.10 47.60
N SER A 655 21.72 -3.07 47.70
CA SER A 655 22.20 -2.56 48.98
C SER A 655 21.07 -1.99 49.84
N LEU A 656 20.10 -1.30 49.21
CA LEU A 656 18.91 -0.79 49.91
C LEU A 656 17.95 -1.92 50.33
N TRP A 657 17.77 -2.94 49.49
CA TRP A 657 17.01 -4.13 49.87
C TRP A 657 17.61 -4.84 51.09
N VAL A 658 18.94 -5.03 51.10
CA VAL A 658 19.64 -5.64 52.24
C VAL A 658 19.54 -4.77 53.49
N ALA A 659 19.76 -3.46 53.36
CA ALA A 659 19.65 -2.52 54.49
C ALA A 659 18.23 -2.46 55.08
N SER A 660 17.20 -2.72 54.28
CA SER A 660 15.81 -2.73 54.73
C SER A 660 15.39 -3.97 55.52
N LEU A 661 16.12 -5.09 55.44
CA LEU A 661 15.71 -6.37 56.03
C LEU A 661 15.36 -6.27 57.53
N PRO A 662 16.13 -5.57 58.38
CA PRO A 662 15.77 -5.39 59.79
C PRO A 662 14.52 -4.54 59.99
N LEU A 663 14.29 -3.56 59.11
CA LEU A 663 13.18 -2.59 59.20
C LEU A 663 11.83 -3.21 58.82
N ILE A 664 11.85 -4.17 57.89
CA ILE A 664 10.67 -4.88 57.40
C ILE A 664 10.44 -6.24 58.07
N ALA A 665 11.23 -6.59 59.10
CA ALA A 665 11.21 -7.91 59.73
C ALA A 665 9.82 -8.32 60.25
N ASN A 666 9.07 -7.35 60.78
CA ASN A 666 7.73 -7.55 61.33
C ASN A 666 6.59 -7.23 60.33
N ALA A 667 6.92 -6.78 59.12
CA ALA A 667 5.94 -6.51 58.08
C ALA A 667 5.54 -7.80 57.37
N SER A 668 4.27 -7.93 56.98
CA SER A 668 3.78 -9.06 56.20
C SER A 668 3.02 -8.60 54.96
N LEU A 669 3.17 -9.35 53.87
CA LEU A 669 2.47 -9.14 52.61
C LEU A 669 1.78 -10.46 52.23
N PHE A 670 0.45 -10.45 52.10
CA PHE A 670 -0.35 -11.65 51.80
C PHE A 670 -0.08 -12.85 52.73
N GLY A 671 0.18 -12.59 54.02
CA GLY A 671 0.47 -13.63 55.01
C GLY A 671 1.90 -14.18 54.99
N VAL A 672 2.80 -13.62 54.17
CA VAL A 672 4.23 -13.96 54.16
C VAL A 672 5.04 -12.80 54.73
N SER A 673 6.08 -13.07 55.53
CA SER A 673 6.99 -12.02 56.02
C SER A 673 7.66 -11.28 54.85
N ALA A 674 7.63 -9.96 54.88
CA ALA A 674 8.26 -9.11 53.87
C ALA A 674 9.78 -9.36 53.80
N ALA A 675 10.45 -9.57 54.93
CA ALA A 675 11.86 -9.93 54.98
C ALA A 675 12.15 -11.28 54.31
N SER A 676 11.24 -12.27 54.43
CA SER A 676 11.36 -13.55 53.73
C SER A 676 11.17 -13.39 52.22
N LEU A 677 10.21 -12.56 51.77
CA LEU A 677 10.03 -12.27 50.35
C LEU A 677 11.27 -11.60 49.75
N VAL A 678 11.86 -10.63 50.45
CA VAL A 678 13.08 -9.96 49.96
C VAL A 678 14.26 -10.94 49.88
N THR A 679 14.47 -11.72 50.93
CA THR A 679 15.59 -12.68 51.03
C THR A 679 15.50 -13.82 50.02
N TYR A 680 14.31 -14.39 49.84
CA TYR A 680 14.13 -15.62 49.05
C TYR A 680 13.56 -15.41 47.65
N ALA A 681 13.00 -14.24 47.34
CA ALA A 681 12.47 -13.94 46.01
C ALA A 681 13.13 -12.74 45.34
N VAL A 682 13.24 -11.59 46.03
CA VAL A 682 13.75 -10.35 45.42
C VAL A 682 15.25 -10.45 45.16
N LEU A 683 16.08 -10.68 46.19
CA LEU A 683 17.54 -10.74 46.04
C LEU A 683 17.99 -11.87 45.11
N PRO A 684 17.44 -13.11 45.19
CA PRO A 684 17.79 -14.16 44.24
C PRO A 684 17.32 -13.86 42.82
N GLY A 685 16.26 -13.07 42.63
CA GLY A 685 15.77 -12.66 41.31
C GLY A 685 16.78 -11.83 40.50
N TYR A 686 17.68 -11.09 41.16
CA TYR A 686 18.74 -10.32 40.49
C TYR A 686 19.82 -11.22 39.86
N LEU A 687 20.08 -12.43 40.40
CA LEU A 687 21.10 -13.37 39.89
C LEU A 687 20.86 -13.80 38.44
N PRO A 688 19.68 -14.32 38.05
CA PRO A 688 19.38 -14.61 36.64
C PRO A 688 18.99 -13.36 35.85
N GLY A 689 18.40 -12.35 36.50
CA GLY A 689 17.87 -11.15 35.84
C GLY A 689 18.97 -10.26 35.26
N LEU A 690 20.03 -9.99 36.04
CA LEU A 690 21.09 -9.05 35.66
C LEU A 690 21.87 -9.48 34.41
N PRO A 691 22.44 -10.71 34.33
CA PRO A 691 23.19 -11.13 33.14
C PRO A 691 22.29 -11.20 31.90
N THR A 692 21.05 -11.66 32.05
CA THR A 692 20.11 -11.82 30.94
C THR A 692 19.75 -10.47 30.32
N LEU A 693 19.36 -9.49 31.13
CA LEU A 693 19.02 -8.15 30.66
C LEU A 693 20.25 -7.38 30.15
N TYR A 694 21.41 -7.57 30.78
CA TYR A 694 22.66 -6.94 30.34
C TYR A 694 23.09 -7.44 28.95
N MET A 695 23.06 -8.75 28.72
CA MET A 695 23.36 -9.35 27.41
C MET A 695 22.35 -8.94 26.34
N TYR A 696 21.07 -8.82 26.71
CA TYR A 696 20.05 -8.26 25.83
C TYR A 696 20.38 -6.82 25.41
N MET A 697 20.77 -5.95 26.33
CA MET A 697 21.15 -4.56 26.02
C MET A 697 22.40 -4.47 25.14
N LEU A 698 23.39 -5.35 25.33
CA LEU A 698 24.55 -5.46 24.42
C LEU A 698 24.14 -5.86 22.99
N SER A 699 23.20 -6.79 22.85
CA SER A 699 22.63 -7.18 21.55
C SER A 699 21.90 -5.99 20.88
N GLN A 700 21.08 -5.26 21.64
CA GLN A 700 20.39 -4.06 21.13
C GLN A 700 21.39 -2.99 20.68
N ARG A 701 22.46 -2.77 21.45
CA ARG A 701 23.54 -1.85 21.08
C ARG A 701 24.20 -2.25 19.76
N ALA A 702 24.59 -3.51 19.62
CA ALA A 702 25.22 -4.03 18.39
C ALA A 702 24.30 -3.84 17.18
N LYS A 703 22.99 -4.08 17.35
CA LYS A 703 21.98 -3.91 16.30
C LYS A 703 21.81 -2.45 15.86
N VAL A 704 21.79 -1.50 16.80
CA VAL A 704 21.48 -0.10 16.52
C VAL A 704 22.71 0.70 16.12
N LEU A 705 23.84 0.52 16.82
CA LEU A 705 25.08 1.26 16.57
C LEU A 705 26.01 0.58 15.55
N GLY A 706 25.84 -0.72 15.30
CA GLY A 706 26.71 -1.49 14.39
C GLY A 706 26.46 -1.29 12.89
N GLY A 707 25.70 -0.28 12.47
CA GLY A 707 25.22 -0.15 11.10
C GLY A 707 26.30 0.09 10.03
N LYS A 708 26.33 -0.79 9.01
CA LYS A 708 26.89 -0.63 7.63
C LYS A 708 28.40 -0.76 7.37
N SER A 709 29.17 -1.51 8.15
CA SER A 709 30.57 -1.84 7.74
C SER A 709 30.71 -3.14 6.91
N ARG A 710 29.70 -4.02 6.92
CA ARG A 710 29.83 -5.39 6.36
C ARG A 710 29.29 -5.60 4.93
N LYS A 711 29.10 -4.53 4.14
CA LYS A 711 28.59 -4.62 2.75
C LYS A 711 29.54 -4.09 1.66
N ASN A 712 30.77 -3.70 1.99
CA ASN A 712 31.78 -3.25 1.03
C ASN A 712 33.13 -4.00 1.14
N LYS A 713 33.13 -5.21 1.71
CA LYS A 713 34.27 -6.11 1.60
C LYS A 713 33.73 -7.51 1.33
N GLU A 714 34.10 -8.00 0.15
CA GLU A 714 33.95 -9.35 -0.41
C GLU A 714 32.74 -9.59 -1.32
N ALA A 715 33.11 -9.80 -2.61
CA ALA A 715 32.37 -10.20 -3.82
C ALA A 715 31.56 -9.11 -4.52
#